data_AF-A0A3D8SXZ4-F1
#
_entry.id   AF-A0A3D8SXZ4-F1
#
_cell.length_a   1.000
_cell.length_b   1.000
_cell.length_c   1.000
_cell.angle_alpha   90.00
_cell.angle_beta   90.00
_cell.angle_gamma   90.00
#
_symmetry.space_group_name_H-M   'P 1'
#
loop_
_entity.id
_entity.type
_entity.pdbx_description
1 polymer ?
#
loop_
_entity_poly.entity_id
_entity_poly.type
_entity_poly.pdbx_seq_one_letter_code
_entity_poly.pdbx_strand_id
1 'polypeptide(L)'
;MASASDSSAVVPTNPYPSVTINNRVFRSKIDIIDYLESLPGEEQYSQQKIIGDKLLEMQFRLEDLIIDFYEYTDESKAYEKARLSRREFLEDNDVLVREVREIKAKRDVRAESLRRLTKCLTSSRGLALMETVRKDPTITGKSFITHLAAIFTKVTVQEGVAHLNRAILARNRRPRSRGLRPRVGITHADAKKAKQWIDAGEDWDEEDMSVEELRGLQLRFGPSGLLEEGMAMLEARPEFEDEMEDEDETRDDDAPARSREPEIPRSSATAETGHTSRPIPDPDNDDQSMPGVAPTTAADGDGTEPREQTATAQDPARPGTTRHDHRFPSPRLADPTTRLELALPSPPPSADPRWTKRALPGPGEPASTPTKKARVTIDADSDSTEVEESYSAYTRTPNTSECTCAMDAAWKNTVEGPDRRESFAQLRAKLGAALAADKPPCQWHVERLCGQLRLTTAGLSVATLMQRLQDIFTVSEGSQDWVRVISSNRTFPYFVDAPEVRATRDRHNLGVLKFAPVTATTDHVSKAECIPKTVTNAERESLETSNYGVVNGLYDWLMKDKTLMTIAIEEARMYKHHFRNQQRHQQDGLLKNMYYSLFQQLIRQDPATYEVHVSLRQDAETCLFAYPQCGRFFDANEIAKVAVYEGDTEQIQRGTSASLKDEIVLSEGLHPERTQVHPGIEVVRSYFQAKDEQREFIDLDTEAELTPRLDAQDWQRPELDKGALLCMGSGVPVKYDFTTSAARLSLASGLLARSPDDPELLENRVPIDHITRCHREMATPDRCRFERARDHIPGRFPPAVELSGLGPISDALLGKMAWHSPAVEEQKRLLLTGSAKEVRALYKDWRSRAKAELTRCWKMVQAREKKFYGNKSYFHHKADGAVIDLTADDEVFTDVADTKADMAEGKGKTVERAGC
;
A
#
# COMPACT_ATOMS: atom_id res chain seq x y z
N MET A 1 -12.45 22.88 -69.87
CA MET A 1 -13.83 22.44 -69.60
C MET A 1 -13.76 21.00 -69.15
N ALA A 2 -14.58 20.62 -68.15
CA ALA A 2 -14.25 19.60 -67.15
C ALA A 2 -12.97 19.93 -66.34
N SER A 3 -12.79 19.43 -65.12
CA SER A 3 -13.71 18.65 -64.26
C SER A 3 -14.17 19.46 -63.03
N ALA A 4 -15.17 18.95 -62.31
CA ALA A 4 -15.49 19.36 -60.94
C ALA A 4 -15.04 18.27 -59.96
N SER A 5 -14.69 18.64 -58.74
CA SER A 5 -14.23 17.74 -57.67
C SER A 5 -15.00 18.02 -56.38
N ASP A 6 -15.46 16.97 -55.71
CA ASP A 6 -16.32 17.09 -54.53
C ASP A 6 -15.68 17.84 -53.36
N SER A 7 -16.40 18.83 -52.82
CA SER A 7 -16.08 19.47 -51.56
C SER A 7 -16.71 18.69 -50.40
N SER A 8 -15.95 17.80 -49.77
CA SER A 8 -16.38 17.12 -48.55
C SER A 8 -16.67 18.14 -47.45
N ALA A 9 -17.90 18.15 -46.94
CA ALA A 9 -18.33 19.07 -45.89
C ALA A 9 -17.82 18.58 -44.52
N VAL A 10 -16.70 19.16 -44.06
CA VAL A 10 -16.18 18.91 -42.71
C VAL A 10 -17.20 19.39 -41.68
N VAL A 11 -17.80 18.45 -40.95
CA VAL A 11 -18.67 18.76 -39.81
C VAL A 11 -17.80 19.40 -38.72
N PRO A 12 -18.13 20.63 -38.25
CA PRO A 12 -17.32 21.28 -37.23
C PRO A 12 -17.38 20.49 -35.92
N THR A 13 -16.22 20.08 -35.43
CA THR A 13 -16.10 19.41 -34.13
C THR A 13 -16.52 20.33 -32.99
N ASN A 14 -16.99 19.71 -31.90
CA ASN A 14 -17.77 20.33 -30.84
C ASN A 14 -17.12 21.62 -30.29
N PRO A 15 -17.77 22.80 -30.35
CA PRO A 15 -17.18 24.05 -29.89
C PRO A 15 -17.01 24.04 -28.36
N TYR A 16 -15.79 24.31 -27.89
CA TYR A 16 -15.50 24.46 -26.47
C TYR A 16 -16.38 25.55 -25.84
N PRO A 17 -16.88 25.37 -24.60
CA PRO A 17 -17.60 26.42 -23.90
C PRO A 17 -16.67 27.62 -23.66
N SER A 18 -17.05 28.79 -24.17
CA SER A 18 -16.14 29.95 -24.23
C SER A 18 -15.70 30.41 -22.84
N VAL A 19 -14.40 30.38 -22.58
CA VAL A 19 -13.80 30.79 -21.31
C VAL A 19 -13.63 32.30 -21.30
N THR A 20 -13.98 32.98 -20.20
CA THR A 20 -13.80 34.44 -20.08
C THR A 20 -12.80 34.75 -18.98
N ILE A 21 -11.70 35.42 -19.35
CA ILE A 21 -10.55 35.71 -18.48
C ILE A 21 -10.09 37.14 -18.79
N ASN A 22 -9.95 37.99 -17.77
CA ASN A 22 -9.52 39.39 -17.92
C ASN A 22 -10.30 40.16 -19.01
N ASN A 23 -11.63 39.96 -19.06
CA ASN A 23 -12.57 40.47 -20.07
C ASN A 23 -12.32 40.04 -21.53
N ARG A 24 -11.37 39.13 -21.79
CA ARG A 24 -11.20 38.45 -23.09
C ARG A 24 -12.00 37.14 -23.09
N VAL A 25 -12.58 36.79 -24.25
CA VAL A 25 -13.40 35.59 -24.44
C VAL A 25 -12.69 34.65 -25.40
N PHE A 26 -12.25 33.51 -24.88
CA PHE A 26 -11.51 32.47 -25.59
C PHE A 26 -12.47 31.37 -26.06
N ARG A 27 -12.41 31.01 -27.34
CA ARG A 27 -13.29 30.02 -27.99
C ARG A 27 -12.59 28.73 -28.37
N SER A 28 -11.26 28.72 -28.40
CA SER A 28 -10.44 27.54 -28.68
C SER A 28 -9.11 27.57 -27.91
N LYS A 29 -8.35 26.46 -27.99
CA LYS A 29 -6.95 26.38 -27.55
C LYS A 29 -6.07 27.44 -28.23
N ILE A 30 -6.31 27.69 -29.53
CA ILE A 30 -5.51 28.61 -30.35
C ILE A 30 -5.69 30.04 -29.82
N ASP A 31 -6.91 30.48 -29.52
CA ASP A 31 -7.19 31.79 -28.91
C ASP A 31 -6.37 32.04 -27.62
N ILE A 32 -6.13 30.98 -26.83
CA ILE A 32 -5.36 31.03 -25.58
C ILE A 32 -3.86 31.11 -25.87
N ILE A 33 -3.37 30.32 -26.81
CA ILE A 33 -1.96 30.32 -27.24
C ILE A 33 -1.60 31.65 -27.91
N ASP A 34 -2.37 32.10 -28.91
CA ASP A 34 -2.18 33.39 -29.60
C ASP A 34 -2.13 34.56 -28.60
N TYR A 35 -2.98 34.53 -27.57
CA TYR A 35 -2.94 35.53 -26.50
C TYR A 35 -1.64 35.45 -25.69
N LEU A 36 -1.23 34.27 -25.23
CA LEU A 36 -0.02 34.11 -24.44
C LEU A 36 1.24 34.45 -25.25
N GLU A 37 1.31 34.08 -26.52
CA GLU A 37 2.42 34.45 -27.42
C GLU A 37 2.46 35.96 -27.71
N SER A 38 1.31 36.66 -27.66
CA SER A 38 1.26 38.13 -27.80
C SER A 38 1.80 38.92 -26.59
N LEU A 39 2.07 38.25 -25.46
CA LEU A 39 2.54 38.90 -24.23
C LEU A 39 4.08 38.99 -24.15
N PRO A 40 4.62 40.00 -23.44
CA PRO A 40 6.04 40.03 -23.05
C PRO A 40 6.44 38.75 -22.31
N GLY A 41 7.64 38.23 -22.59
CA GLY A 41 8.11 36.94 -22.05
C GLY A 41 8.16 36.86 -20.52
N GLU A 42 8.26 37.99 -19.82
CA GLU A 42 8.21 38.07 -18.35
C GLU A 42 6.76 38.02 -17.80
N GLU A 43 5.77 38.46 -18.59
CA GLU A 43 4.35 38.42 -18.22
C GLU A 43 3.70 37.07 -18.54
N GLN A 44 4.21 36.33 -19.54
CA GLN A 44 3.65 35.07 -20.05
C GLN A 44 3.29 34.08 -18.95
N TYR A 45 4.22 33.83 -18.02
CA TYR A 45 3.99 32.87 -16.93
C TYR A 45 2.89 33.33 -15.94
N SER A 46 2.80 34.65 -15.67
CA SER A 46 1.76 35.19 -14.78
C SER A 46 0.35 34.98 -15.35
N GLN A 47 0.19 35.13 -16.66
CA GLN A 47 -1.09 34.90 -17.34
C GLN A 47 -1.35 33.40 -17.52
N GLN A 48 -0.32 32.57 -17.73
CA GLN A 48 -0.48 31.11 -17.71
C GLN A 48 -1.09 30.63 -16.40
N LYS A 49 -0.62 31.13 -15.25
CA LYS A 49 -1.18 30.74 -13.94
C LYS A 49 -2.66 31.12 -13.81
N ILE A 50 -3.02 32.36 -14.13
CA ILE A 50 -4.42 32.86 -14.11
C ILE A 50 -5.33 32.03 -15.05
N ILE A 51 -4.83 31.59 -16.20
CA ILE A 51 -5.59 30.77 -17.14
C ILE A 51 -5.71 29.33 -16.63
N GLY A 52 -4.66 28.75 -16.06
CA GLY A 52 -4.67 27.43 -15.43
C GLY A 52 -5.68 27.34 -14.29
N ASP A 53 -5.63 28.30 -13.35
CA ASP A 53 -6.60 28.43 -12.25
C ASP A 53 -8.04 28.51 -12.79
N LYS A 54 -8.27 29.27 -13.86
CA LYS A 54 -9.61 29.46 -14.44
C LYS A 54 -10.11 28.25 -15.24
N LEU A 55 -9.21 27.45 -15.82
CA LEU A 55 -9.56 26.18 -16.44
C LEU A 55 -9.91 25.13 -15.38
N LEU A 56 -9.21 25.10 -14.25
CA LEU A 56 -9.51 24.22 -13.11
C LEU A 56 -10.89 24.52 -12.51
N GLU A 57 -11.26 25.80 -12.31
CA GLU A 57 -12.64 26.18 -11.94
C GLU A 57 -13.73 25.59 -12.89
N MET A 58 -13.36 25.29 -14.14
CA MET A 58 -14.26 24.81 -15.19
C MET A 58 -14.03 23.31 -15.54
N GLN A 59 -13.26 22.56 -14.75
CA GLN A 59 -12.72 21.24 -15.10
C GLN A 59 -13.74 20.24 -15.65
N PHE A 60 -14.95 20.19 -15.07
CA PHE A 60 -16.06 19.30 -15.50
C PHE A 60 -16.55 19.51 -16.95
N ARG A 61 -16.04 20.51 -17.67
CA ARG A 61 -16.40 20.80 -19.08
C ARG A 61 -15.19 20.95 -20.00
N LEU A 62 -13.97 20.91 -19.47
CA LEU A 62 -12.74 21.31 -20.17
C LEU A 62 -11.55 20.37 -19.91
N GLU A 63 -11.80 19.12 -19.50
CA GLU A 63 -10.78 18.08 -19.28
C GLU A 63 -9.72 18.02 -20.40
N ASP A 64 -10.15 18.01 -21.66
CA ASP A 64 -9.26 17.98 -22.82
C ASP A 64 -8.41 19.27 -22.92
N LEU A 65 -9.02 20.45 -22.72
CA LEU A 65 -8.34 21.74 -22.79
C LEU A 65 -7.35 21.94 -21.63
N ILE A 66 -7.58 21.32 -20.46
CA ILE A 66 -6.66 21.34 -19.31
C ILE A 66 -5.35 20.60 -19.62
N ILE A 67 -5.43 19.41 -20.23
CA ILE A 67 -4.23 18.68 -20.68
C ILE A 67 -3.48 19.49 -21.73
N ASP A 68 -4.20 19.90 -22.78
CA ASP A 68 -3.68 20.63 -23.92
C ASP A 68 -3.04 21.99 -23.53
N PHE A 69 -3.54 22.60 -22.46
CA PHE A 69 -2.98 23.83 -21.87
C PHE A 69 -1.74 23.55 -21.03
N TYR A 70 -1.77 22.54 -20.14
CA TYR A 70 -0.62 22.19 -19.30
C TYR A 70 0.60 21.80 -20.15
N GLU A 71 0.40 21.00 -21.19
CA GLU A 71 1.47 20.60 -22.11
C GLU A 71 2.12 21.84 -22.77
N TYR A 72 1.30 22.79 -23.24
CA TYR A 72 1.80 24.08 -23.71
C TYR A 72 2.56 24.88 -22.63
N THR A 73 2.15 24.85 -21.35
CA THR A 73 2.88 25.58 -20.30
C THR A 73 4.29 25.04 -20.05
N ASP A 74 4.48 23.71 -19.94
CA ASP A 74 5.80 23.08 -19.75
C ASP A 74 6.68 23.24 -21.02
N GLU A 75 6.09 23.08 -22.23
CA GLU A 75 6.80 23.27 -23.51
C GLU A 75 7.23 24.72 -23.76
N SER A 76 6.37 25.71 -23.44
CA SER A 76 6.63 27.14 -23.68
C SER A 76 7.82 27.72 -22.90
N LYS A 77 8.22 27.04 -21.81
CA LYS A 77 9.30 27.45 -20.89
C LYS A 77 9.16 28.89 -20.39
N ALA A 78 7.95 29.44 -20.30
CA ALA A 78 7.72 30.80 -19.82
C ALA A 78 8.21 30.99 -18.36
N TYR A 79 8.18 29.93 -17.55
CA TYR A 79 8.75 29.93 -16.20
C TYR A 79 10.27 30.22 -16.19
N GLU A 80 11.02 29.79 -17.22
CA GLU A 80 12.47 30.06 -17.35
C GLU A 80 12.73 31.56 -17.63
N LYS A 81 11.86 32.20 -18.42
CA LYS A 81 11.87 33.65 -18.67
C LYS A 81 11.53 34.44 -17.39
N ALA A 82 10.59 33.93 -16.60
CA ALA A 82 10.24 34.44 -15.28
C ALA A 82 11.30 34.14 -14.18
N ARG A 83 12.43 33.50 -14.54
CA ARG A 83 13.56 33.13 -13.66
C ARG A 83 13.24 32.11 -12.57
N LEU A 84 12.20 31.30 -12.76
CA LEU A 84 11.87 30.18 -11.89
C LEU A 84 12.59 28.92 -12.36
N SER A 85 12.99 28.06 -11.42
CA SER A 85 13.42 26.69 -11.75
C SER A 85 12.22 25.82 -12.13
N ARG A 86 12.48 24.70 -12.85
CA ARG A 86 11.42 23.73 -13.16
C ARG A 86 10.84 23.07 -11.90
N ARG A 87 11.55 23.05 -10.77
CA ARG A 87 11.01 22.56 -9.49
C ARG A 87 10.01 23.55 -8.91
N GLU A 88 10.36 24.82 -8.86
CA GLU A 88 9.45 25.89 -8.43
C GLU A 88 8.21 25.94 -9.34
N PHE A 89 8.36 25.82 -10.67
CA PHE A 89 7.22 25.69 -11.60
C PHE A 89 6.26 24.55 -11.24
N LEU A 90 6.78 23.36 -10.92
CA LEU A 90 5.96 22.19 -10.54
C LEU A 90 5.33 22.33 -9.15
N GLU A 91 5.98 23.05 -8.22
CA GLU A 91 5.44 23.42 -6.90
C GLU A 91 4.33 24.46 -7.03
N ASP A 92 4.49 25.45 -7.92
CA ASP A 92 3.57 26.56 -8.17
C ASP A 92 2.26 26.12 -8.87
N ASN A 93 2.30 24.97 -9.55
CA ASN A 93 1.23 24.40 -10.38
C ASN A 93 0.78 23.01 -9.90
N ASP A 94 1.00 22.65 -8.62
CA ASP A 94 0.79 21.29 -8.10
C ASP A 94 -0.65 20.77 -8.32
N VAL A 95 -1.66 21.65 -8.19
CA VAL A 95 -3.08 21.35 -8.46
C VAL A 95 -3.31 21.04 -9.94
N LEU A 96 -2.74 21.83 -10.84
CA LEU A 96 -2.86 21.64 -12.29
C LEU A 96 -2.17 20.33 -12.72
N VAL A 97 -0.96 20.07 -12.22
CA VAL A 97 -0.23 18.82 -12.44
C VAL A 97 -1.02 17.61 -11.93
N ARG A 98 -1.70 17.73 -10.78
CA ARG A 98 -2.54 16.68 -10.20
C ARG A 98 -3.78 16.38 -11.05
N GLU A 99 -4.57 17.41 -11.38
CA GLU A 99 -5.77 17.23 -12.20
C GLU A 99 -5.42 16.73 -13.61
N VAL A 100 -4.33 17.20 -14.23
CA VAL A 100 -3.83 16.66 -15.52
C VAL A 100 -3.49 15.18 -15.43
N ARG A 101 -2.84 14.73 -14.35
CA ARG A 101 -2.57 13.29 -14.11
C ARG A 101 -3.86 12.51 -13.93
N GLU A 102 -4.82 13.05 -13.19
CA GLU A 102 -6.14 12.43 -13.01
C GLU A 102 -6.92 12.36 -14.33
N ILE A 103 -6.93 13.39 -15.16
CA ILE A 103 -7.59 13.39 -16.47
C ILE A 103 -6.91 12.40 -17.41
N LYS A 104 -5.57 12.32 -17.42
CA LYS A 104 -4.85 11.29 -18.19
C LYS A 104 -5.25 9.88 -17.72
N ALA A 105 -5.25 9.60 -16.42
CA ALA A 105 -5.74 8.33 -15.87
C ALA A 105 -7.25 8.07 -16.16
N LYS A 106 -8.09 9.12 -16.24
CA LYS A 106 -9.49 9.02 -16.69
C LYS A 106 -9.56 8.62 -18.18
N ARG A 107 -8.74 9.24 -19.04
CA ARG A 107 -8.60 8.93 -20.48
C ARG A 107 -8.04 7.52 -20.70
N ASP A 108 -6.98 7.11 -20.00
CA ASP A 108 -6.32 5.81 -20.18
C ASP A 108 -7.24 4.65 -19.83
N VAL A 109 -7.96 4.72 -18.70
CA VAL A 109 -8.97 3.71 -18.33
C VAL A 109 -10.13 3.68 -19.33
N ARG A 110 -10.51 4.82 -19.92
CA ARG A 110 -11.53 4.88 -20.99
C ARG A 110 -11.01 4.24 -22.29
N ALA A 111 -9.78 4.54 -22.71
CA ALA A 111 -9.14 3.97 -23.89
C ALA A 111 -8.96 2.45 -23.74
N GLU A 112 -8.51 1.98 -22.57
CA GLU A 112 -8.37 0.57 -22.26
C GLU A 112 -9.73 -0.15 -22.21
N SER A 113 -10.75 0.47 -21.61
CA SER A 113 -12.13 -0.05 -21.67
C SER A 113 -12.64 -0.14 -23.12
N LEU A 114 -12.29 0.83 -23.98
CA LEU A 114 -12.66 0.83 -25.40
C LEU A 114 -11.88 -0.23 -26.20
N ARG A 115 -10.60 -0.48 -25.88
CA ARG A 115 -9.82 -1.58 -26.48
C ARG A 115 -10.43 -2.94 -26.13
N ARG A 116 -10.77 -3.17 -24.87
CA ARG A 116 -11.47 -4.39 -24.42
C ARG A 116 -12.80 -4.56 -25.12
N LEU A 117 -13.63 -3.52 -25.13
CA LEU A 117 -14.93 -3.52 -25.80
C LEU A 117 -14.80 -3.82 -27.30
N THR A 118 -13.82 -3.23 -27.99
CA THR A 118 -13.55 -3.49 -29.41
C THR A 118 -13.09 -4.94 -29.66
N LYS A 119 -12.33 -5.54 -28.72
CA LYS A 119 -11.90 -6.95 -28.78
C LYS A 119 -13.05 -7.93 -28.55
N CYS A 120 -14.06 -7.56 -27.77
CA CYS A 120 -15.26 -8.37 -27.53
C CYS A 120 -16.34 -8.21 -28.62
N LEU A 121 -16.40 -7.04 -29.27
CA LEU A 121 -17.43 -6.69 -30.24
C LEU A 121 -16.94 -6.84 -31.69
N THR A 122 -16.40 -8.02 -32.01
CA THR A 122 -15.85 -8.35 -33.34
C THR A 122 -16.86 -8.84 -34.37
N SER A 123 -18.04 -9.32 -33.95
CA SER A 123 -19.08 -9.78 -34.89
C SER A 123 -19.73 -8.60 -35.64
N SER A 124 -20.48 -8.91 -36.70
CA SER A 124 -21.24 -7.95 -37.52
C SER A 124 -22.04 -6.95 -36.64
N ARG A 125 -22.80 -7.51 -35.70
CA ARG A 125 -23.62 -6.81 -34.71
C ARG A 125 -22.79 -6.08 -33.66
N GLY A 126 -21.66 -6.66 -33.25
CA GLY A 126 -20.69 -6.00 -32.35
C GLY A 126 -20.13 -4.71 -32.95
N LEU A 127 -19.76 -4.73 -34.23
CA LEU A 127 -19.31 -3.55 -34.96
C LEU A 127 -20.42 -2.50 -35.11
N ALA A 128 -21.66 -2.91 -35.38
CA ALA A 128 -22.81 -2.01 -35.40
C ALA A 128 -23.10 -1.37 -34.02
N LEU A 129 -22.91 -2.11 -32.93
CA LEU A 129 -23.00 -1.60 -31.56
C LEU A 129 -21.88 -0.61 -31.25
N MET A 130 -20.63 -0.93 -31.59
CA MET A 130 -19.50 -0.01 -31.47
C MET A 130 -19.74 1.30 -32.26
N GLU A 131 -20.33 1.19 -33.44
CA GLU A 131 -20.64 2.35 -34.28
C GLU A 131 -21.81 3.19 -33.72
N THR A 132 -22.78 2.54 -33.06
CA THR A 132 -23.83 3.23 -32.28
C THR A 132 -23.20 4.03 -31.13
N VAL A 133 -22.27 3.41 -30.39
CA VAL A 133 -21.54 4.02 -29.26
C VAL A 133 -20.60 5.15 -29.69
N ARG A 134 -20.06 5.13 -30.92
CA ARG A 134 -19.24 6.22 -31.48
C ARG A 134 -20.08 7.40 -31.97
N LYS A 135 -21.27 7.14 -32.53
CA LYS A 135 -22.11 8.16 -33.17
C LYS A 135 -22.87 9.05 -32.18
N ASP A 136 -23.21 8.56 -31.00
CA ASP A 136 -23.91 9.35 -29.98
C ASP A 136 -22.92 10.06 -29.02
N PRO A 137 -22.79 11.40 -29.08
CA PRO A 137 -21.86 12.14 -28.21
C PRO A 137 -22.27 12.10 -26.73
N THR A 138 -23.51 11.72 -26.39
CA THR A 138 -23.96 11.54 -25.00
C THR A 138 -23.48 10.23 -24.38
N ILE A 139 -22.98 9.30 -25.20
CA ILE A 139 -22.55 7.95 -24.82
C ILE A 139 -21.01 7.90 -24.56
N THR A 140 -20.40 9.07 -24.36
CA THR A 140 -18.94 9.26 -24.26
C THR A 140 -18.34 9.05 -22.86
N GLY A 141 -19.15 8.97 -21.79
CA GLY A 141 -18.66 8.94 -20.42
C GLY A 141 -17.88 7.66 -20.05
N LYS A 142 -16.72 7.83 -19.37
CA LYS A 142 -15.82 6.76 -18.89
C LYS A 142 -16.58 5.55 -18.33
N SER A 143 -17.43 5.77 -17.31
CA SER A 143 -18.16 4.72 -16.61
C SER A 143 -19.12 3.92 -17.50
N PHE A 144 -19.67 4.52 -18.57
CA PHE A 144 -20.51 3.78 -19.52
C PHE A 144 -19.68 2.79 -20.35
N ILE A 145 -18.55 3.24 -20.91
CA ILE A 145 -17.65 2.38 -21.71
C ILE A 145 -17.08 1.25 -20.82
N THR A 146 -16.71 1.55 -19.56
CA THR A 146 -16.27 0.54 -18.59
C THR A 146 -17.38 -0.45 -18.22
N HIS A 147 -18.64 -0.02 -18.11
CA HIS A 147 -19.77 -0.94 -17.90
C HIS A 147 -20.03 -1.83 -19.14
N LEU A 148 -20.01 -1.29 -20.36
CA LEU A 148 -20.14 -2.11 -21.57
C LEU A 148 -19.00 -3.14 -21.69
N ALA A 149 -17.75 -2.72 -21.46
CA ALA A 149 -16.60 -3.62 -21.49
C ALA A 149 -16.76 -4.76 -20.47
N ALA A 150 -17.25 -4.46 -19.26
CA ALA A 150 -17.51 -5.48 -18.23
C ALA A 150 -18.71 -6.40 -18.54
N ILE A 151 -19.66 -5.98 -19.39
CA ILE A 151 -20.73 -6.84 -19.92
C ILE A 151 -20.15 -7.81 -20.95
N PHE A 152 -19.58 -7.31 -22.04
CA PHE A 152 -19.13 -8.15 -23.17
C PHE A 152 -17.80 -8.90 -22.92
N THR A 153 -17.19 -8.75 -21.74
CA THR A 153 -16.11 -9.65 -21.25
C THR A 153 -16.68 -10.89 -20.56
N LYS A 154 -17.98 -10.89 -20.19
CA LYS A 154 -18.63 -11.98 -19.43
C LYS A 154 -19.64 -12.79 -20.22
N VAL A 155 -20.37 -12.15 -21.12
CA VAL A 155 -21.46 -12.73 -21.91
C VAL A 155 -21.27 -12.44 -23.40
N THR A 156 -21.93 -13.20 -24.26
CA THR A 156 -21.93 -13.01 -25.71
C THR A 156 -22.49 -11.64 -26.12
N VAL A 157 -22.29 -11.27 -27.40
CA VAL A 157 -22.90 -10.06 -27.97
C VAL A 157 -24.44 -10.13 -27.91
N GLN A 158 -25.01 -11.32 -28.11
CA GLN A 158 -26.44 -11.60 -28.05
C GLN A 158 -27.04 -11.31 -26.66
N GLU A 159 -26.55 -12.01 -25.64
CA GLU A 159 -26.97 -11.87 -24.23
C GLU A 159 -26.74 -10.45 -23.73
N GLY A 160 -25.56 -9.87 -24.00
CA GLY A 160 -25.21 -8.52 -23.57
C GLY A 160 -26.15 -7.46 -24.15
N VAL A 161 -26.53 -7.57 -25.44
CA VAL A 161 -27.54 -6.69 -26.06
C VAL A 161 -28.94 -6.96 -25.47
N ALA A 162 -29.28 -8.19 -25.14
CA ALA A 162 -30.55 -8.52 -24.50
C ALA A 162 -30.70 -7.92 -23.09
N HIS A 163 -29.70 -8.06 -22.21
CA HIS A 163 -29.70 -7.42 -20.89
C HIS A 163 -29.78 -5.88 -20.98
N LEU A 164 -29.14 -5.28 -21.99
CA LEU A 164 -29.24 -3.84 -22.28
C LEU A 164 -30.66 -3.45 -22.72
N ASN A 165 -31.32 -4.24 -23.57
CA ASN A 165 -32.72 -4.02 -23.96
C ASN A 165 -33.69 -4.18 -22.79
N ARG A 166 -33.52 -5.24 -21.96
CA ARG A 166 -34.24 -5.45 -20.69
C ARG A 166 -34.10 -4.23 -19.76
N ALA A 167 -32.95 -3.57 -19.76
CA ALA A 167 -32.71 -2.37 -18.96
C ALA A 167 -33.42 -1.13 -19.53
N ILE A 168 -33.32 -0.91 -20.85
CA ILE A 168 -34.03 0.16 -21.58
C ILE A 168 -35.55 0.04 -21.40
N LEU A 169 -36.10 -1.19 -21.46
CA LEU A 169 -37.51 -1.46 -21.17
C LEU A 169 -37.85 -1.22 -19.71
N ALA A 170 -37.08 -1.74 -18.75
CA ALA A 170 -37.32 -1.51 -17.32
C ALA A 170 -37.22 -0.03 -16.90
N ARG A 171 -36.52 0.81 -17.68
CA ARG A 171 -36.51 2.28 -17.56
C ARG A 171 -37.76 2.93 -18.15
N ASN A 172 -38.28 2.43 -19.28
CA ASN A 172 -39.43 3.00 -19.99
C ASN A 172 -40.80 2.49 -19.52
N ARG A 173 -40.89 1.25 -18.98
CA ARG A 173 -42.06 0.70 -18.27
C ARG A 173 -42.48 1.52 -17.02
N ARG A 174 -41.59 2.38 -16.49
CA ARG A 174 -41.86 3.18 -15.27
C ARG A 174 -42.81 4.36 -15.56
N PRO A 175 -43.94 4.50 -14.85
CA PRO A 175 -44.84 5.65 -15.02
C PRO A 175 -44.12 6.94 -14.62
N ARG A 176 -44.13 7.93 -15.53
CA ARG A 176 -43.36 9.17 -15.38
C ARG A 176 -44.19 10.30 -14.77
N SER A 177 -43.52 11.19 -14.05
CA SER A 177 -44.07 12.52 -13.74
C SER A 177 -44.41 13.26 -15.05
N ARG A 178 -45.57 13.93 -15.07
CA ARG A 178 -46.13 14.55 -16.27
C ARG A 178 -45.16 15.57 -16.88
N GLY A 179 -44.76 15.34 -18.14
CA GLY A 179 -44.07 16.34 -18.99
C GLY A 179 -42.76 15.88 -19.64
N LEU A 180 -42.06 14.90 -19.06
CA LEU A 180 -40.74 14.46 -19.57
C LEU A 180 -40.87 13.31 -20.57
N ARG A 181 -40.65 13.61 -21.86
CA ARG A 181 -40.49 12.60 -22.92
C ARG A 181 -39.40 11.56 -22.56
N PRO A 182 -39.50 10.32 -23.05
CA PRO A 182 -38.37 9.40 -23.08
C PRO A 182 -37.10 10.06 -23.64
N ARG A 183 -35.97 9.89 -22.93
CA ARG A 183 -34.68 9.77 -23.62
C ARG A 183 -34.69 8.39 -24.24
N VAL A 184 -34.60 8.32 -25.56
CA VAL A 184 -34.58 7.06 -26.29
C VAL A 184 -33.14 6.70 -26.63
N GLY A 185 -32.87 5.41 -26.86
CA GLY A 185 -31.52 4.86 -26.86
C GLY A 185 -31.01 4.52 -25.45
N ILE A 186 -29.82 3.92 -25.45
CA ILE A 186 -29.10 3.39 -24.28
C ILE A 186 -28.42 4.51 -23.47
N THR A 187 -28.37 4.39 -22.13
CA THR A 187 -27.66 5.34 -21.26
C THR A 187 -26.78 4.64 -20.21
N HIS A 188 -26.00 5.42 -19.47
CA HIS A 188 -25.22 4.97 -18.31
C HIS A 188 -26.04 4.18 -17.27
N ALA A 189 -27.30 4.56 -17.04
CA ALA A 189 -28.16 3.84 -16.10
C ALA A 189 -28.50 2.43 -16.60
N ASP A 190 -28.74 2.27 -17.91
CA ASP A 190 -29.11 1.00 -18.52
C ASP A 190 -27.92 0.03 -18.54
N ALA A 191 -26.73 0.51 -18.95
CA ALA A 191 -25.51 -0.27 -18.92
C ALA A 191 -25.08 -0.65 -17.48
N LYS A 192 -25.24 0.26 -16.50
CA LYS A 192 -25.00 -0.08 -15.09
C LYS A 192 -25.95 -1.20 -14.63
N LYS A 193 -27.23 -1.13 -14.98
CA LYS A 193 -28.24 -2.11 -14.55
C LYS A 193 -28.05 -3.48 -15.23
N ALA A 194 -27.79 -3.50 -16.54
CA ALA A 194 -27.47 -4.73 -17.27
C ALA A 194 -26.23 -5.44 -16.67
N LYS A 195 -25.18 -4.67 -16.36
CA LYS A 195 -24.01 -5.20 -15.64
C LYS A 195 -24.37 -5.77 -14.26
N GLN A 196 -25.25 -5.11 -13.50
CA GLN A 196 -25.68 -5.61 -12.17
C GLN A 196 -26.42 -6.94 -12.25
N TRP A 197 -27.28 -7.12 -13.26
CA TRP A 197 -27.97 -8.39 -13.53
C TRP A 197 -27.01 -9.52 -13.89
N ILE A 198 -26.05 -9.26 -14.79
CA ILE A 198 -25.00 -10.21 -15.17
C ILE A 198 -24.01 -10.50 -14.00
N ASP A 199 -23.76 -9.53 -13.12
CA ASP A 199 -23.00 -9.74 -11.87
C ASP A 199 -23.76 -10.56 -10.82
N ALA A 200 -25.10 -10.63 -10.91
CA ALA A 200 -25.95 -11.40 -9.99
C ALA A 200 -26.24 -12.83 -10.48
N GLY A 201 -26.01 -13.12 -11.76
CA GLY A 201 -26.49 -14.37 -12.38
C GLY A 201 -28.02 -14.36 -12.59
N GLU A 202 -28.62 -13.19 -12.81
CA GLU A 202 -30.02 -13.12 -13.24
C GLU A 202 -30.11 -13.52 -14.72
N ASP A 203 -30.48 -14.78 -14.97
CA ASP A 203 -30.84 -15.27 -16.30
C ASP A 203 -31.92 -14.39 -16.95
N TRP A 204 -32.01 -14.48 -18.28
CA TRP A 204 -32.99 -13.74 -19.06
C TRP A 204 -33.87 -14.67 -19.88
N ASP A 205 -35.09 -14.88 -19.36
CA ASP A 205 -36.17 -15.46 -20.14
C ASP A 205 -36.53 -14.53 -21.31
N GLU A 206 -36.33 -15.04 -22.53
CA GLU A 206 -36.43 -14.27 -23.78
C GLU A 206 -37.88 -13.87 -24.14
N GLU A 207 -38.88 -14.48 -23.49
CA GLU A 207 -40.32 -14.30 -23.75
C GLU A 207 -40.87 -12.90 -23.35
N ASP A 208 -40.11 -12.08 -22.63
CA ASP A 208 -40.59 -10.87 -21.93
C ASP A 208 -40.78 -9.60 -22.81
N MET A 209 -40.86 -9.72 -24.15
CA MET A 209 -40.94 -8.58 -25.09
C MET A 209 -41.97 -8.76 -26.22
N SER A 210 -43.19 -8.22 -26.05
CA SER A 210 -44.21 -8.20 -27.12
C SER A 210 -44.03 -7.04 -28.10
N VAL A 211 -44.39 -7.24 -29.38
CA VAL A 211 -44.39 -6.18 -30.41
C VAL A 211 -45.39 -5.08 -30.06
N GLU A 212 -46.50 -5.44 -29.43
CA GLU A 212 -47.53 -4.55 -28.92
C GLU A 212 -46.99 -3.61 -27.83
N GLU A 213 -46.16 -4.11 -26.92
CA GLU A 213 -45.48 -3.27 -25.92
C GLU A 213 -44.45 -2.34 -26.58
N LEU A 214 -43.63 -2.84 -27.50
CA LEU A 214 -42.65 -2.00 -28.21
C LEU A 214 -43.33 -0.85 -28.96
N ARG A 215 -44.49 -1.10 -29.58
CA ARG A 215 -45.37 -0.05 -30.15
C ARG A 215 -45.89 0.92 -29.10
N GLY A 216 -46.38 0.40 -27.97
CA GLY A 216 -46.86 1.21 -26.84
C GLY A 216 -45.80 2.13 -26.23
N LEU A 217 -44.53 1.72 -26.28
CA LEU A 217 -43.37 2.48 -25.80
C LEU A 217 -42.67 3.32 -26.89
N GLN A 218 -43.10 3.23 -28.15
CA GLN A 218 -42.46 3.86 -29.33
C GLN A 218 -40.98 3.47 -29.50
N LEU A 219 -40.70 2.17 -29.31
CA LEU A 219 -39.40 1.56 -29.49
C LEU A 219 -39.39 0.59 -30.68
N ARG A 220 -38.23 0.46 -31.33
CA ARG A 220 -37.92 -0.58 -32.34
C ARG A 220 -36.50 -1.10 -32.14
N PHE A 221 -36.17 -2.25 -32.73
CA PHE A 221 -34.79 -2.69 -32.85
C PHE A 221 -34.05 -1.86 -33.92
N GLY A 222 -32.89 -1.31 -33.56
CA GLY A 222 -31.95 -0.68 -34.49
C GLY A 222 -30.94 -1.67 -35.06
N PRO A 223 -30.00 -1.23 -35.93
CA PRO A 223 -29.04 -2.11 -36.62
C PRO A 223 -28.08 -2.89 -35.71
N SER A 224 -27.87 -2.45 -34.47
CA SER A 224 -27.10 -3.16 -33.44
C SER A 224 -27.93 -4.19 -32.64
N GLY A 225 -29.23 -4.29 -32.91
CA GLY A 225 -30.19 -5.02 -32.10
C GLY A 225 -30.53 -4.36 -30.76
N LEU A 226 -30.06 -3.13 -30.49
CA LEU A 226 -30.52 -2.31 -29.36
C LEU A 226 -31.87 -1.66 -29.66
N LEU A 227 -32.64 -1.36 -28.61
CA LEU A 227 -33.89 -0.62 -28.70
C LEU A 227 -33.68 0.91 -28.86
N GLU A 228 -34.14 1.45 -30.00
CA GLU A 228 -34.08 2.86 -30.40
C GLU A 228 -35.49 3.45 -30.66
N GLU A 229 -35.58 4.74 -31.03
CA GLU A 229 -36.86 5.42 -31.24
C GLU A 229 -37.49 5.04 -32.58
N GLY A 230 -38.76 4.60 -32.54
CA GLY A 230 -39.52 4.29 -33.74
C GLY A 230 -40.70 3.38 -33.48
N MET A 231 -41.56 3.20 -34.49
CA MET A 231 -42.62 2.21 -34.44
C MET A 231 -42.04 0.82 -34.71
N ALA A 232 -42.28 -0.15 -33.82
CA ALA A 232 -41.98 -1.54 -34.12
C ALA A 232 -42.87 -2.03 -35.28
N MET A 233 -42.21 -2.43 -36.37
CA MET A 233 -42.84 -3.07 -37.54
C MET A 233 -43.34 -4.47 -37.18
N LEU A 234 -44.09 -5.11 -38.09
CA LEU A 234 -44.48 -6.51 -37.99
C LEU A 234 -43.44 -7.46 -38.61
N GLU A 235 -42.38 -6.90 -39.20
CA GLU A 235 -41.18 -7.60 -39.63
C GLU A 235 -40.51 -8.26 -38.42
N ALA A 236 -39.90 -9.42 -38.64
CA ALA A 236 -39.27 -10.18 -37.57
C ALA A 236 -38.20 -9.36 -36.84
N ARG A 237 -37.95 -9.70 -35.57
CA ARG A 237 -36.69 -9.37 -34.89
C ARG A 237 -35.54 -9.77 -35.83
N PRO A 238 -34.56 -8.90 -36.10
CA PRO A 238 -33.51 -9.19 -37.08
C PRO A 238 -32.85 -10.53 -36.73
N GLU A 239 -32.93 -11.48 -37.65
CA GLU A 239 -32.41 -12.83 -37.49
C GLU A 239 -30.87 -12.76 -37.43
N PHE A 240 -30.26 -13.53 -36.54
CA PHE A 240 -28.83 -13.38 -36.24
C PHE A 240 -28.02 -14.38 -37.07
N GLU A 241 -27.52 -13.92 -38.22
CA GLU A 241 -26.63 -14.70 -39.10
C GLU A 241 -25.35 -15.21 -38.39
N ASP A 242 -24.98 -14.58 -37.26
CA ASP A 242 -23.90 -15.01 -36.36
C ASP A 242 -24.15 -16.43 -35.74
N GLU A 243 -25.34 -17.06 -35.90
CA GLU A 243 -25.68 -18.42 -35.43
C GLU A 243 -25.43 -19.56 -36.44
N MET A 244 -24.98 -19.27 -37.67
CA MET A 244 -24.36 -20.31 -38.51
C MET A 244 -22.94 -20.59 -38.03
N GLU A 245 -22.81 -21.44 -37.02
CA GLU A 245 -21.56 -22.18 -36.81
C GLU A 245 -21.29 -23.03 -38.06
N ASP A 246 -20.11 -22.87 -38.67
CA ASP A 246 -19.61 -23.82 -39.67
C ASP A 246 -19.39 -25.18 -38.96
N GLU A 247 -20.41 -26.05 -38.95
CA GLU A 247 -20.27 -27.44 -38.48
C GLU A 247 -19.22 -28.15 -39.34
N ASP A 248 -18.04 -28.35 -38.76
CA ASP A 248 -16.82 -28.81 -39.43
C ASP A 248 -17.06 -30.19 -40.10
N GLU A 249 -17.19 -30.24 -41.44
CA GLU A 249 -17.19 -31.47 -42.25
C GLU A 249 -15.78 -32.14 -42.28
N THR A 250 -15.11 -32.24 -41.13
CA THR A 250 -13.87 -33.00 -40.97
C THR A 250 -14.18 -34.50 -40.95
N ARG A 251 -14.38 -35.04 -42.16
CA ARG A 251 -14.43 -36.47 -42.48
C ARG A 251 -13.49 -37.32 -41.64
N ASP A 252 -13.98 -38.47 -41.20
CA ASP A 252 -13.15 -39.66 -40.99
C ASP A 252 -12.46 -40.07 -42.31
N ASP A 253 -11.15 -40.34 -42.27
CA ASP A 253 -10.51 -41.43 -43.02
C ASP A 253 -9.04 -41.63 -42.56
N ASP A 254 -8.48 -42.81 -42.86
CA ASP A 254 -7.06 -43.23 -42.73
C ASP A 254 -6.38 -43.28 -41.33
N ALA A 255 -6.47 -44.46 -40.68
CA ALA A 255 -5.43 -44.98 -39.78
C ALA A 255 -5.27 -46.52 -39.95
N PRO A 256 -4.12 -47.03 -40.45
CA PRO A 256 -4.01 -48.44 -40.88
C PRO A 256 -3.61 -49.43 -39.79
N ALA A 257 -4.05 -50.68 -39.97
CA ALA A 257 -3.93 -51.77 -39.00
C ALA A 257 -2.51 -52.32 -38.76
N ARG A 258 -2.29 -52.86 -37.55
CA ARG A 258 -1.35 -53.96 -37.28
C ARG A 258 -1.99 -55.02 -36.39
N SER A 259 -1.67 -56.29 -36.65
CA SER A 259 -2.36 -57.46 -36.10
C SER A 259 -1.39 -58.45 -35.46
N ARG A 260 -1.82 -59.15 -34.38
CA ARG A 260 -1.91 -60.63 -34.32
C ARG A 260 -2.25 -61.20 -32.93
N GLU A 261 -3.10 -62.22 -32.96
CA GLU A 261 -3.41 -63.29 -31.98
C GLU A 261 -2.21 -64.27 -31.79
N PRO A 262 -2.23 -65.33 -30.93
CA PRO A 262 -3.34 -66.01 -30.20
C PRO A 262 -3.11 -66.14 -28.66
N GLU A 263 -3.96 -66.66 -27.75
CA GLU A 263 -5.30 -67.34 -27.64
C GLU A 263 -5.18 -68.67 -26.82
N ILE A 264 -6.12 -68.92 -25.87
CA ILE A 264 -6.54 -70.27 -25.30
C ILE A 264 -5.53 -71.03 -24.36
N PRO A 265 -5.93 -71.92 -23.37
CA PRO A 265 -7.23 -72.30 -22.75
C PRO A 265 -7.33 -72.35 -21.17
N ARG A 266 -8.58 -72.43 -20.63
CA ARG A 266 -9.21 -73.35 -19.61
C ARG A 266 -8.37 -74.06 -18.49
N SER A 267 -8.88 -74.50 -17.31
CA SER A 267 -10.15 -74.33 -16.53
C SER A 267 -10.14 -75.11 -15.19
N SER A 268 -11.07 -74.81 -14.25
CA SER A 268 -11.60 -75.71 -13.16
C SER A 268 -10.66 -76.08 -11.98
N ALA A 269 -11.09 -76.54 -10.78
CA ALA A 269 -12.39 -77.03 -10.28
C ALA A 269 -12.57 -76.85 -8.73
N THR A 270 -13.79 -77.05 -8.19
CA THR A 270 -14.20 -77.58 -6.82
C THR A 270 -13.36 -77.29 -5.55
N ALA A 271 -13.83 -77.06 -4.31
CA ALA A 271 -15.12 -76.92 -3.59
C ALA A 271 -14.75 -76.61 -2.08
N GLU A 272 -15.53 -76.68 -0.98
CA GLU A 272 -16.93 -77.05 -0.67
C GLU A 272 -17.46 -76.35 0.65
N THR A 273 -18.07 -77.09 1.60
CA THR A 273 -18.79 -76.66 2.85
C THR A 273 -17.92 -76.49 4.13
N GLY A 274 -18.34 -75.84 5.24
CA GLY A 274 -19.58 -75.10 5.57
C GLY A 274 -19.83 -74.88 7.10
N HIS A 275 -21.00 -74.32 7.47
CA HIS A 275 -21.69 -74.25 8.79
C HIS A 275 -21.26 -73.28 9.96
N THR A 276 -22.15 -72.29 10.23
CA THR A 276 -22.81 -71.86 11.53
C THR A 276 -22.10 -72.00 12.90
N SER A 277 -22.14 -71.06 13.87
CA SER A 277 -23.33 -70.37 14.48
C SER A 277 -23.02 -69.07 15.29
N ARG A 278 -24.08 -68.34 15.70
CA ARG A 278 -24.14 -67.24 16.73
C ARG A 278 -24.51 -67.83 18.14
N PRO A 279 -24.53 -67.11 19.32
CA PRO A 279 -25.05 -65.74 19.56
C PRO A 279 -24.37 -64.88 20.70
N ILE A 280 -25.12 -63.88 21.22
CA ILE A 280 -24.90 -62.73 22.15
C ILE A 280 -25.76 -62.98 23.45
N PRO A 281 -25.51 -62.49 24.71
CA PRO A 281 -25.13 -61.10 25.13
C PRO A 281 -24.19 -60.89 26.38
N ASP A 282 -23.78 -59.62 26.61
CA ASP A 282 -23.95 -58.68 27.77
C ASP A 282 -24.33 -59.19 29.20
N PRO A 283 -24.26 -58.37 30.30
CA PRO A 283 -23.26 -57.36 30.75
C PRO A 283 -22.97 -57.41 32.30
N ASP A 284 -22.43 -56.30 32.85
CA ASP A 284 -22.44 -55.81 34.26
C ASP A 284 -21.73 -56.60 35.40
N ASN A 285 -20.86 -55.91 36.16
CA ASN A 285 -21.14 -55.51 37.56
C ASN A 285 -20.06 -54.55 38.14
N ASP A 286 -20.41 -53.78 39.18
CA ASP A 286 -19.50 -52.97 40.03
C ASP A 286 -18.74 -53.83 41.08
N ASP A 287 -17.64 -53.33 41.68
CA ASP A 287 -17.67 -52.72 43.03
C ASP A 287 -16.27 -52.29 43.62
N GLN A 288 -16.33 -51.48 44.69
CA GLN A 288 -15.36 -51.12 45.76
C GLN A 288 -14.10 -52.04 45.96
N SER A 289 -12.90 -51.59 46.40
CA SER A 289 -12.57 -50.63 47.49
C SER A 289 -11.05 -50.31 47.62
N MET A 290 -10.71 -49.31 48.45
CA MET A 290 -9.39 -49.01 49.08
C MET A 290 -9.12 -49.94 50.31
N PRO A 291 -7.97 -49.93 51.07
CA PRO A 291 -6.75 -49.09 51.03
C PRO A 291 -5.37 -49.81 51.24
N GLY A 292 -4.25 -49.05 51.19
CA GLY A 292 -3.33 -48.99 52.35
C GLY A 292 -1.86 -49.52 52.30
N VAL A 293 -0.92 -48.64 52.73
CA VAL A 293 0.27 -48.87 53.59
C VAL A 293 1.54 -49.62 53.06
N ALA A 294 2.62 -48.83 52.88
CA ALA A 294 4.05 -48.91 53.35
C ALA A 294 4.66 -50.22 53.95
N PRO A 295 6.01 -50.37 54.14
CA PRO A 295 7.15 -49.40 54.10
C PRO A 295 8.31 -49.84 53.14
N THR A 296 9.58 -49.37 53.13
CA THR A 296 10.62 -49.20 54.20
C THR A 296 11.89 -48.45 53.71
N THR A 297 12.56 -47.69 54.61
CA THR A 297 14.01 -47.29 54.72
C THR A 297 14.98 -47.36 53.50
N ALA A 298 15.98 -46.47 53.30
CA ALA A 298 16.49 -45.21 53.91
C ALA A 298 17.62 -44.65 52.95
N ALA A 299 18.56 -43.71 53.22
CA ALA A 299 19.02 -42.96 54.40
C ALA A 299 19.83 -41.68 54.02
N ASP A 300 20.03 -40.77 55.00
CA ASP A 300 21.15 -39.84 55.32
C ASP A 300 21.82 -38.86 54.31
N GLY A 301 22.18 -37.66 54.85
CA GLY A 301 23.00 -36.59 54.21
C GLY A 301 22.21 -35.29 53.94
N ASP A 302 21.92 -34.41 54.90
CA ASP A 302 22.79 -33.53 55.73
C ASP A 302 23.35 -32.28 54.99
N GLY A 303 23.31 -31.10 55.63
CA GLY A 303 23.71 -29.80 55.07
C GLY A 303 22.85 -28.59 55.53
N THR A 304 23.18 -28.01 56.68
CA THR A 304 22.35 -27.02 57.40
C THR A 304 22.59 -25.54 57.03
N GLU A 305 21.53 -24.72 57.05
CA GLU A 305 21.61 -23.24 57.06
C GLU A 305 22.12 -22.67 58.40
N PRO A 306 22.74 -21.47 58.41
CA PRO A 306 22.78 -20.57 59.56
C PRO A 306 21.87 -19.33 59.40
N ARG A 307 21.27 -18.87 60.50
CA ARG A 307 20.29 -17.77 60.54
C ARG A 307 20.54 -16.86 61.75
N GLU A 308 21.03 -15.65 61.52
CA GLU A 308 21.23 -14.61 62.54
C GLU A 308 20.47 -13.34 62.13
N GLN A 309 19.58 -12.75 62.93
CA GLN A 309 19.61 -12.26 64.34
C GLN A 309 19.80 -10.74 64.41
N THR A 310 19.08 -10.11 65.33
CA THR A 310 18.94 -8.65 65.47
C THR A 310 19.72 -8.11 66.65
N ALA A 311 20.44 -6.99 66.47
CA ALA A 311 21.00 -6.21 67.56
C ALA A 311 20.90 -4.70 67.28
N THR A 312 20.66 -3.92 68.33
CA THR A 312 20.59 -2.44 68.32
C THR A 312 21.83 -1.84 68.99
N ALA A 313 22.35 -0.70 68.50
CA ALA A 313 22.55 0.53 69.29
C ALA A 313 23.40 1.62 68.60
N GLN A 314 23.12 2.88 69.01
CA GLN A 314 24.02 4.04 69.15
C GLN A 314 24.56 4.83 67.93
N ASP A 315 24.28 6.14 68.00
CA ASP A 315 24.95 7.31 67.39
C ASP A 315 26.43 7.39 67.89
N PRO A 316 27.38 8.00 67.15
CA PRO A 316 27.46 9.46 67.18
C PRO A 316 28.01 10.20 65.93
N ALA A 317 27.59 11.47 65.83
CA ALA A 317 28.36 12.66 65.40
C ALA A 317 28.45 13.08 63.89
N ARG A 318 28.16 14.38 63.69
CA ARG A 318 28.52 15.27 62.56
C ARG A 318 30.04 15.58 62.56
N PRO A 319 30.69 16.03 61.45
CA PRO A 319 30.22 17.01 60.44
C PRO A 319 30.48 16.61 58.96
N GLY A 320 30.15 17.39 57.91
CA GLY A 320 29.38 18.64 57.79
C GLY A 320 29.78 19.44 56.52
N THR A 321 28.83 20.20 55.92
CA THR A 321 28.94 21.03 54.68
C THR A 321 29.28 20.24 53.38
N THR A 322 28.93 20.66 52.16
CA THR A 322 28.46 21.94 51.59
C THR A 322 27.20 21.80 50.69
N ARG A 323 26.62 22.93 50.27
CA ARG A 323 25.54 23.03 49.24
C ARG A 323 26.13 23.09 47.82
N HIS A 324 25.37 22.66 46.82
CA HIS A 324 25.09 23.47 45.62
C HIS A 324 23.83 22.95 44.88
N ASP A 325 22.70 23.64 45.03
CA ASP A 325 21.48 23.41 44.24
C ASP A 325 21.45 24.34 43.02
N HIS A 326 21.23 23.78 41.82
CA HIS A 326 20.79 24.54 40.65
C HIS A 326 19.55 23.88 40.04
N ARG A 327 18.37 24.33 40.45
CA ARG A 327 17.09 23.99 39.80
C ARG A 327 16.69 25.07 38.80
N PHE A 328 16.49 24.68 37.55
CA PHE A 328 15.73 25.49 36.59
C PHE A 328 14.22 25.32 36.83
N PRO A 329 13.39 26.36 36.65
CA PRO A 329 11.95 26.27 36.88
C PRO A 329 11.17 25.89 35.60
N SER A 330 10.27 24.90 35.71
CA SER A 330 9.25 24.65 34.69
C SER A 330 8.08 25.66 34.82
N PRO A 331 7.50 26.15 33.71
CA PRO A 331 6.37 27.08 33.75
C PRO A 331 5.07 26.38 34.22
N ARG A 332 4.22 27.13 34.92
CA ARG A 332 2.84 26.71 35.23
C ARG A 332 1.90 27.12 34.09
N LEU A 333 1.03 26.21 33.66
CA LEU A 333 -0.17 26.56 32.89
C LEU A 333 -1.39 26.65 33.82
N ALA A 334 -2.39 27.43 33.40
CA ALA A 334 -3.53 27.81 34.23
C ALA A 334 -4.71 26.83 34.12
N ASP A 335 -5.51 26.77 35.20
CA ASP A 335 -6.76 26.03 35.31
C ASP A 335 -7.96 26.96 35.08
N PRO A 336 -8.90 26.61 34.19
CA PRO A 336 -10.22 27.24 34.12
C PRO A 336 -11.35 26.23 34.39
N THR A 337 -11.78 26.13 35.65
CA THR A 337 -13.03 25.44 35.99
C THR A 337 -14.24 26.32 35.68
N THR A 338 -15.14 25.86 34.80
CA THR A 338 -16.45 26.50 34.57
C THR A 338 -17.54 25.45 34.52
N ARG A 339 -18.49 25.53 35.44
CA ARG A 339 -19.67 24.67 35.53
C ARG A 339 -20.73 25.12 34.51
N LEU A 340 -21.40 24.17 33.87
CA LEU A 340 -22.59 24.42 33.07
C LEU A 340 -23.59 23.29 33.32
N GLU A 341 -24.72 23.63 33.95
CA GLU A 341 -25.85 22.73 34.14
C GLU A 341 -26.82 22.89 32.97
N LEU A 342 -27.30 21.77 32.40
CA LEU A 342 -28.40 21.76 31.42
C LEU A 342 -29.33 20.56 31.67
N ALA A 343 -30.58 20.70 31.25
CA ALA A 343 -31.71 19.94 31.78
C ALA A 343 -32.03 18.63 31.04
N LEU A 344 -32.79 17.76 31.73
CA LEU A 344 -33.35 16.51 31.19
C LEU A 344 -34.63 16.78 30.37
N PRO A 345 -34.79 16.20 29.17
CA PRO A 345 -36.07 16.11 28.47
C PRO A 345 -36.86 14.85 28.87
N SER A 346 -38.19 14.88 28.67
CA SER A 346 -39.13 13.78 28.96
C SER A 346 -39.24 12.74 27.83
N PRO A 347 -39.68 11.49 28.09
CA PRO A 347 -39.72 10.43 27.10
C PRO A 347 -40.92 10.50 26.12
N PRO A 348 -40.77 10.00 24.87
CA PRO A 348 -41.86 9.82 23.90
C PRO A 348 -42.68 8.52 24.14
N PRO A 349 -43.89 8.39 23.55
CA PRO A 349 -44.79 7.25 23.76
C PRO A 349 -44.50 6.03 22.87
N SER A 350 -45.11 4.90 23.22
CA SER A 350 -44.99 3.60 22.52
C SER A 350 -45.88 3.43 21.29
N ALA A 351 -45.49 2.50 20.41
CA ALA A 351 -46.31 1.93 19.34
C ALA A 351 -46.04 0.42 19.21
N ASP A 352 -47.06 -0.35 18.80
CA ASP A 352 -47.11 -1.82 18.87
C ASP A 352 -47.00 -2.46 17.46
N PRO A 353 -46.39 -3.66 17.27
CA PRO A 353 -45.97 -4.14 15.96
C PRO A 353 -46.99 -5.06 15.26
N ARG A 354 -46.94 -5.12 13.92
CA ARG A 354 -47.60 -6.19 13.15
C ARG A 354 -47.13 -6.27 11.69
N TRP A 355 -46.62 -7.43 11.26
CA TRP A 355 -47.06 -8.26 10.10
C TRP A 355 -46.04 -9.40 9.84
N THR A 356 -46.35 -10.34 8.95
CA THR A 356 -45.96 -11.76 9.09
C THR A 356 -45.02 -12.34 8.00
N LYS A 357 -44.32 -13.41 8.38
CA LYS A 357 -43.46 -14.25 7.53
C LYS A 357 -44.19 -14.85 6.32
N ARG A 358 -43.44 -15.07 5.23
CA ARG A 358 -43.69 -16.12 4.21
C ARG A 358 -42.34 -16.71 3.78
N ALA A 359 -42.30 -17.93 3.22
CA ALA A 359 -41.06 -18.71 3.14
C ALA A 359 -40.97 -19.66 1.94
N LEU A 360 -39.71 -19.93 1.51
CA LEU A 360 -39.24 -21.05 0.65
C LEU A 360 -39.72 -21.04 -0.82
N PRO A 361 -39.06 -21.77 -1.76
CA PRO A 361 -38.02 -22.82 -1.59
C PRO A 361 -36.61 -22.44 -2.11
N GLY A 362 -35.68 -23.41 -2.10
CA GLY A 362 -34.26 -23.26 -2.46
C GLY A 362 -33.86 -23.91 -3.81
N PRO A 363 -32.55 -23.84 -4.17
CA PRO A 363 -32.05 -24.18 -5.50
C PRO A 363 -31.61 -25.65 -5.68
N GLY A 364 -31.50 -26.07 -6.95
CA GLY A 364 -30.86 -27.32 -7.38
C GLY A 364 -29.41 -27.13 -7.89
N GLU A 365 -28.79 -28.22 -8.30
CA GLU A 365 -27.39 -28.29 -8.74
C GLU A 365 -27.21 -27.96 -10.24
N PRO A 366 -26.15 -27.22 -10.64
CA PRO A 366 -25.69 -27.12 -12.03
C PRO A 366 -24.48 -28.04 -12.32
N ALA A 367 -24.26 -28.39 -13.59
CA ALA A 367 -23.28 -29.40 -14.01
C ALA A 367 -22.12 -28.88 -14.88
N SER A 368 -21.05 -29.68 -14.93
CA SER A 368 -20.04 -29.84 -16.01
C SER A 368 -19.41 -28.61 -16.68
N THR A 369 -18.07 -28.51 -16.55
CA THR A 369 -17.17 -27.57 -17.26
C THR A 369 -16.82 -28.01 -18.70
N PRO A 370 -16.63 -27.07 -19.65
CA PRO A 370 -15.92 -27.30 -20.92
C PRO A 370 -14.40 -27.04 -20.81
N THR A 371 -13.62 -27.57 -21.75
CA THR A 371 -12.15 -27.58 -21.77
C THR A 371 -11.50 -26.38 -22.48
N LYS A 372 -10.26 -26.03 -22.09
CA LYS A 372 -9.47 -24.95 -22.73
C LYS A 372 -8.61 -25.45 -23.90
N LYS A 373 -8.61 -24.69 -25.00
CA LYS A 373 -7.73 -24.87 -26.17
C LYS A 373 -6.30 -24.36 -25.85
N ALA A 374 -5.27 -25.05 -26.34
CA ALA A 374 -3.87 -24.64 -26.20
C ALA A 374 -3.42 -23.70 -27.34
N ARG A 375 -2.44 -22.81 -27.09
CA ARG A 375 -1.75 -22.09 -28.18
C ARG A 375 -0.34 -21.59 -27.83
N VAL A 376 0.65 -22.19 -28.50
CA VAL A 376 1.91 -21.61 -29.02
C VAL A 376 2.61 -20.51 -28.21
N THR A 377 3.77 -20.83 -27.65
CA THR A 377 4.82 -19.89 -27.22
C THR A 377 5.56 -19.27 -28.41
N ILE A 378 6.16 -18.09 -28.18
CA ILE A 378 7.17 -17.49 -29.07
C ILE A 378 8.35 -17.11 -28.16
N ASP A 379 9.51 -17.70 -28.40
CA ASP A 379 10.71 -17.47 -27.59
C ASP A 379 11.41 -16.17 -27.99
N ALA A 380 12.00 -15.49 -27.01
CA ALA A 380 12.73 -14.24 -27.20
C ALA A 380 13.88 -14.12 -26.18
N ASP A 381 15.01 -14.77 -26.47
CA ASP A 381 16.25 -14.57 -25.74
C ASP A 381 16.77 -13.14 -25.93
N SER A 382 17.18 -12.48 -24.84
CA SER A 382 18.05 -11.31 -24.90
C SER A 382 19.01 -11.29 -23.71
N ASP A 383 20.20 -11.85 -23.94
CA ASP A 383 21.34 -11.82 -23.01
C ASP A 383 21.86 -10.38 -22.82
N SER A 384 22.31 -10.03 -21.61
CA SER A 384 22.65 -8.65 -21.24
C SER A 384 24.06 -8.54 -20.67
N THR A 385 24.99 -8.02 -21.47
CA THR A 385 26.38 -7.77 -21.07
C THR A 385 26.56 -6.44 -20.33
N GLU A 386 27.42 -6.44 -19.31
CA GLU A 386 27.79 -5.24 -18.55
C GLU A 386 28.66 -4.28 -19.36
N VAL A 387 28.60 -2.98 -19.04
CA VAL A 387 29.30 -1.90 -19.78
C VAL A 387 30.27 -1.16 -18.85
N GLU A 388 31.57 -1.31 -19.09
CA GLU A 388 32.59 -0.42 -18.51
C GLU A 388 32.63 0.93 -19.25
N GLU A 389 32.39 2.04 -18.54
CA GLU A 389 32.50 3.39 -19.12
C GLU A 389 33.96 3.80 -19.38
N SER A 390 34.41 3.66 -20.62
CA SER A 390 35.80 3.97 -20.99
C SER A 390 36.08 5.49 -21.09
N TYR A 391 36.97 6.01 -20.24
CA TYR A 391 37.59 7.33 -20.41
C TYR A 391 38.65 7.30 -21.54
N SER A 392 38.21 7.08 -22.78
CA SER A 392 39.08 6.78 -23.94
C SER A 392 39.12 7.91 -24.99
N ALA A 393 39.31 9.15 -24.54
CA ALA A 393 39.57 10.31 -25.40
C ALA A 393 40.91 10.97 -25.03
N TYR A 394 41.62 11.50 -26.03
CA TYR A 394 42.94 12.16 -25.93
C TYR A 394 44.19 11.29 -25.65
N THR A 395 44.28 10.11 -26.27
CA THR A 395 45.53 9.32 -26.37
C THR A 395 46.42 9.69 -27.57
N ARG A 396 46.54 10.99 -27.90
CA ARG A 396 47.69 11.47 -28.70
C ARG A 396 48.90 11.63 -27.77
N THR A 397 49.65 10.56 -27.55
CA THR A 397 51.05 10.68 -27.11
C THR A 397 51.86 11.36 -28.20
N PRO A 398 52.50 12.51 -27.94
CA PRO A 398 53.55 13.02 -28.83
C PRO A 398 54.69 12.00 -28.90
N ASN A 399 55.50 12.02 -29.96
CA ASN A 399 56.76 11.27 -29.97
C ASN A 399 57.66 11.83 -28.86
N THR A 400 57.80 11.09 -27.76
CA THR A 400 58.48 11.57 -26.53
C THR A 400 59.97 11.85 -26.73
N SER A 401 60.55 11.33 -27.81
CA SER A 401 61.94 11.60 -28.24
C SER A 401 62.24 13.04 -28.63
N GLU A 402 61.24 13.90 -28.88
CA GLU A 402 61.43 15.23 -29.49
C GLU A 402 60.91 16.41 -28.64
N CYS A 403 60.74 16.26 -27.32
CA CYS A 403 60.34 17.40 -26.47
C CYS A 403 61.50 18.40 -26.23
N THR A 404 61.56 19.43 -27.08
CA THR A 404 62.54 20.53 -27.10
C THR A 404 62.38 21.58 -25.99
N CYS A 405 61.49 21.37 -25.00
CA CYS A 405 61.35 22.31 -23.88
C CYS A 405 62.62 22.33 -22.99
N ALA A 406 62.90 23.47 -22.35
CA ALA A 406 64.18 23.71 -21.67
C ALA A 406 64.37 22.95 -20.34
N MET A 407 63.35 22.22 -19.87
CA MET A 407 63.43 21.43 -18.65
C MET A 407 64.43 20.28 -18.79
N ASP A 408 65.12 19.94 -17.71
CA ASP A 408 66.04 18.82 -17.65
C ASP A 408 65.32 17.46 -17.78
N ALA A 409 66.08 16.43 -18.13
CA ALA A 409 65.54 15.10 -18.38
C ALA A 409 64.98 14.43 -17.10
N ALA A 410 65.49 14.73 -15.91
CA ALA A 410 64.99 14.15 -14.68
C ALA A 410 63.61 14.74 -14.31
N TRP A 411 63.47 16.08 -14.35
CA TRP A 411 62.17 16.73 -14.16
C TRP A 411 61.13 16.22 -15.16
N LYS A 412 61.48 16.17 -16.46
CA LYS A 412 60.62 15.63 -17.53
C LYS A 412 60.10 14.23 -17.20
N ASN A 413 61.00 13.30 -16.87
CA ASN A 413 60.64 11.93 -16.52
C ASN A 413 59.64 11.86 -15.35
N THR A 414 59.81 12.68 -14.31
CA THR A 414 58.84 12.70 -13.18
C THR A 414 57.48 13.30 -13.53
N VAL A 415 57.39 14.15 -14.57
CA VAL A 415 56.12 14.73 -15.03
C VAL A 415 55.39 13.78 -15.98
N GLU A 416 56.14 12.99 -16.75
CA GLU A 416 55.62 12.01 -17.71
C GLU A 416 55.15 10.72 -17.02
N GLY A 417 55.95 10.20 -16.08
CA GLY A 417 55.65 9.02 -15.27
C GLY A 417 55.47 9.34 -13.79
N PRO A 418 54.33 9.93 -13.36
CA PRO A 418 54.03 10.13 -11.94
C PRO A 418 53.92 8.80 -11.18
N ASP A 419 54.50 8.75 -9.98
CA ASP A 419 54.01 7.83 -8.95
C ASP A 419 52.57 8.25 -8.56
N ARG A 420 51.69 7.28 -8.32
CA ARG A 420 50.33 7.52 -7.83
C ARG A 420 50.31 8.04 -6.38
N ARG A 421 51.45 8.10 -5.68
CA ARG A 421 51.57 8.44 -4.25
C ARG A 421 52.58 9.55 -3.94
N GLU A 422 52.83 10.47 -4.87
CA GLU A 422 53.77 11.57 -4.62
C GLU A 422 53.32 12.48 -3.46
N SER A 423 54.25 12.76 -2.55
CA SER A 423 54.02 13.65 -1.41
C SER A 423 53.86 15.11 -1.84
N PHE A 424 53.22 15.90 -0.97
CA PHE A 424 53.15 17.36 -1.09
C PHE A 424 54.52 17.99 -1.36
N ALA A 425 55.58 17.53 -0.67
CA ALA A 425 56.93 18.04 -0.85
C ALA A 425 57.50 17.75 -2.25
N GLN A 426 57.28 16.55 -2.80
CA GLN A 426 57.74 16.19 -4.15
C GLN A 426 57.02 17.01 -5.23
N LEU A 427 55.69 17.08 -5.16
CA LEU A 427 54.88 17.86 -6.11
C LEU A 427 55.20 19.36 -6.03
N ARG A 428 55.40 19.91 -4.81
CA ARG A 428 55.83 21.30 -4.61
C ARG A 428 57.26 21.56 -5.10
N ALA A 429 58.16 20.58 -5.04
CA ALA A 429 59.50 20.68 -5.62
C ALA A 429 59.47 20.71 -7.16
N LYS A 430 58.67 19.85 -7.81
CA LYS A 430 58.43 19.91 -9.28
C LYS A 430 57.87 21.26 -9.70
N LEU A 431 56.92 21.78 -8.92
CA LEU A 431 56.28 23.08 -9.14
C LEU A 431 57.29 24.22 -9.06
N GLY A 432 58.14 24.23 -8.01
CA GLY A 432 59.23 25.21 -7.88
C GLY A 432 60.23 25.15 -9.04
N ALA A 433 60.63 23.94 -9.45
CA ALA A 433 61.53 23.75 -10.60
C ALA A 433 60.92 24.26 -11.92
N ALA A 434 59.61 24.06 -12.14
CA ALA A 434 58.90 24.56 -13.33
C ALA A 434 58.85 26.09 -13.38
N LEU A 435 58.70 26.73 -12.21
CA LEU A 435 58.62 28.20 -12.07
C LEU A 435 60.00 28.88 -12.08
N ALA A 436 61.06 28.16 -11.71
CA ALA A 436 62.43 28.66 -11.67
C ALA A 436 63.21 28.53 -13.00
N ALA A 437 62.61 27.95 -14.04
CA ALA A 437 63.28 27.74 -15.33
C ALA A 437 63.28 29.00 -16.21
N ASP A 438 64.42 29.34 -16.82
CA ASP A 438 64.62 30.48 -17.73
C ASP A 438 63.62 30.54 -18.91
N LYS A 439 63.03 29.39 -19.26
CA LYS A 439 61.96 29.25 -20.25
C LYS A 439 60.91 28.29 -19.68
N PRO A 440 59.61 28.59 -19.79
CA PRO A 440 58.57 27.71 -19.26
C PRO A 440 58.58 26.33 -19.94
N PRO A 441 58.10 25.27 -19.27
CA PRO A 441 57.87 23.98 -19.90
C PRO A 441 56.86 24.12 -21.07
N CYS A 442 56.87 23.18 -22.02
CA CYS A 442 55.88 23.18 -23.09
C CYS A 442 54.48 22.86 -22.55
N GLN A 443 53.43 23.25 -23.29
CA GLN A 443 52.02 23.04 -22.94
C GLN A 443 51.77 21.64 -22.36
N TRP A 444 52.22 20.59 -23.05
CA TRP A 444 52.00 19.20 -22.66
C TRP A 444 52.62 18.82 -21.30
N HIS A 445 53.83 19.31 -20.99
CA HIS A 445 54.45 19.11 -19.68
C HIS A 445 53.73 19.92 -18.59
N VAL A 446 53.28 21.14 -18.89
CA VAL A 446 52.52 21.95 -17.93
C VAL A 446 51.15 21.31 -17.64
N GLU A 447 50.44 20.84 -18.67
CA GLU A 447 49.18 20.09 -18.55
C GLU A 447 49.35 18.80 -17.74
N ARG A 448 50.44 18.06 -17.94
CA ARG A 448 50.77 16.86 -17.15
C ARG A 448 50.99 17.18 -15.67
N LEU A 449 51.77 18.22 -15.34
CA LEU A 449 51.95 18.66 -13.95
C LEU A 449 50.62 19.17 -13.35
N CYS A 450 49.82 19.91 -14.11
CA CYS A 450 48.48 20.32 -13.70
C CYS A 450 47.56 19.12 -13.43
N GLY A 451 47.65 18.05 -14.24
CA GLY A 451 46.92 16.80 -14.03
C GLY A 451 47.32 16.05 -12.75
N GLN A 452 48.62 16.03 -12.41
CA GLN A 452 49.12 15.51 -11.12
C GLN A 452 48.56 16.31 -9.94
N LEU A 453 48.42 17.63 -10.10
CA LEU A 453 47.83 18.55 -9.11
C LEU A 453 46.28 18.61 -9.15
N ARG A 454 45.61 17.76 -9.93
CA ARG A 454 44.14 17.76 -10.15
C ARG A 454 43.56 19.11 -10.58
N LEU A 455 44.26 19.84 -11.44
CA LEU A 455 43.84 21.16 -11.95
C LEU A 455 43.08 21.07 -13.27
N THR A 456 42.16 22.01 -13.48
CA THR A 456 41.46 22.22 -14.75
C THR A 456 42.43 22.82 -15.78
N THR A 457 42.59 22.14 -16.92
CA THR A 457 43.54 22.51 -17.99
C THR A 457 42.88 22.87 -19.33
N ALA A 458 41.66 22.37 -19.59
CA ALA A 458 41.01 22.46 -20.89
C ALA A 458 40.89 23.91 -21.40
N GLY A 459 41.42 24.17 -22.60
CA GLY A 459 41.37 25.48 -23.26
C GLY A 459 42.32 26.55 -22.71
N LEU A 460 43.21 26.22 -21.75
CA LEU A 460 44.09 27.20 -21.11
C LEU A 460 45.49 27.23 -21.75
N SER A 461 46.02 28.44 -21.96
CA SER A 461 47.37 28.63 -22.51
C SER A 461 48.48 28.32 -21.48
N VAL A 462 49.69 28.03 -21.96
CA VAL A 462 50.91 27.88 -21.12
C VAL A 462 51.02 29.00 -20.08
N ALA A 463 50.86 30.26 -20.48
CA ALA A 463 50.95 31.40 -19.57
C ALA A 463 49.85 31.40 -18.50
N THR A 464 48.62 31.03 -18.87
CA THR A 464 47.49 30.90 -17.93
C THR A 464 47.71 29.78 -16.93
N LEU A 465 48.22 28.62 -17.38
CA LEU A 465 48.54 27.49 -16.52
C LEU A 465 49.72 27.83 -15.60
N MET A 466 50.79 28.41 -16.12
CA MET A 466 51.95 28.85 -15.33
C MET A 466 51.57 29.90 -14.26
N GLN A 467 50.63 30.81 -14.55
CA GLN A 467 50.11 31.73 -13.53
C GLN A 467 49.32 31.00 -12.43
N ARG A 468 48.47 30.02 -12.78
CA ARG A 468 47.78 29.18 -11.78
C ARG A 468 48.76 28.38 -10.93
N LEU A 469 49.81 27.85 -11.54
CA LEU A 469 50.90 27.14 -10.87
C LEU A 469 51.70 28.06 -9.93
N GLN A 470 51.98 29.30 -10.33
CA GLN A 470 52.61 30.32 -9.48
C GLN A 470 51.73 30.67 -8.27
N ASP A 471 50.43 30.88 -8.50
CA ASP A 471 49.46 31.16 -7.44
C ASP A 471 49.38 30.01 -6.42
N ILE A 472 49.36 28.77 -6.91
CA ILE A 472 49.42 27.54 -6.09
C ILE A 472 50.74 27.46 -5.31
N PHE A 473 51.88 27.77 -5.94
CA PHE A 473 53.18 27.76 -5.27
C PHE A 473 53.22 28.80 -4.13
N THR A 474 52.79 30.04 -4.38
CA THR A 474 52.74 31.10 -3.37
C THR A 474 51.78 30.76 -2.22
N VAL A 475 50.61 30.15 -2.48
CA VAL A 475 49.69 29.70 -1.41
C VAL A 475 50.26 28.49 -0.64
N SER A 476 51.11 27.67 -1.28
CA SER A 476 51.80 26.55 -0.62
C SER A 476 52.93 26.98 0.33
N GLU A 477 53.33 28.25 0.35
CA GLU A 477 54.37 28.76 1.25
C GLU A 477 53.94 28.70 2.73
N GLY A 478 54.86 28.25 3.58
CA GLY A 478 54.60 27.94 5.00
C GLY A 478 53.66 26.75 5.24
N SER A 479 53.13 26.10 4.20
CA SER A 479 52.19 24.98 4.32
C SER A 479 52.93 23.62 4.25
N GLN A 480 52.40 22.59 4.90
CA GLN A 480 52.92 21.21 4.86
C GLN A 480 52.01 20.25 4.06
N ASP A 481 50.84 20.70 3.64
CA ASP A 481 49.83 19.91 2.93
C ASP A 481 49.13 20.70 1.81
N TRP A 482 48.33 19.99 1.00
CA TRP A 482 47.49 20.60 -0.04
C TRP A 482 46.18 21.21 0.49
N VAL A 483 45.81 21.00 1.75
CA VAL A 483 44.48 21.37 2.28
C VAL A 483 44.28 22.89 2.23
N ARG A 484 45.26 23.65 2.71
CA ARG A 484 45.24 25.13 2.65
C ARG A 484 45.25 25.66 1.22
N VAL A 485 45.87 24.94 0.29
CA VAL A 485 45.99 25.34 -1.13
C VAL A 485 44.72 25.08 -1.91
N ILE A 486 44.08 23.91 -1.69
CA ILE A 486 42.78 23.54 -2.27
C ILE A 486 41.66 24.46 -1.75
N SER A 487 41.78 24.93 -0.51
CA SER A 487 40.72 25.67 0.20
C SER A 487 40.91 27.18 0.26
N SER A 488 41.99 27.72 -0.34
CA SER A 488 42.23 29.16 -0.45
C SER A 488 41.40 29.76 -1.58
N ASN A 489 40.65 30.84 -1.31
CA ASN A 489 39.79 31.52 -2.29
C ASN A 489 40.51 31.89 -3.61
N ARG A 490 41.83 32.10 -3.59
CA ARG A 490 42.65 32.42 -4.78
C ARG A 490 42.81 31.23 -5.72
N THR A 491 42.97 30.03 -5.17
CA THR A 491 43.36 28.80 -5.88
C THR A 491 42.25 27.75 -5.95
N PHE A 492 41.22 27.86 -5.11
CA PHE A 492 40.00 27.05 -5.12
C PHE A 492 39.39 26.80 -6.52
N PRO A 493 39.20 27.80 -7.41
CA PRO A 493 38.60 27.58 -8.73
C PRO A 493 39.53 26.92 -9.76
N TYR A 494 40.76 26.57 -9.39
CA TYR A 494 41.69 25.90 -10.31
C TYR A 494 41.53 24.38 -10.28
N PHE A 495 41.14 23.80 -9.14
CA PHE A 495 41.03 22.35 -8.96
C PHE A 495 39.75 21.76 -9.55
N VAL A 496 39.90 20.63 -10.25
CA VAL A 496 38.79 19.78 -10.75
C VAL A 496 37.95 19.33 -9.56
N ASP A 497 36.64 19.17 -9.77
CA ASP A 497 35.72 18.68 -8.76
C ASP A 497 35.76 17.14 -8.59
N ALA A 498 36.96 16.61 -8.33
CA ALA A 498 37.19 15.20 -8.05
C ALA A 498 36.86 14.85 -6.59
N PRO A 499 36.42 13.63 -6.26
CA PRO A 499 36.00 13.26 -4.90
C PRO A 499 37.05 13.52 -3.80
N GLU A 500 38.33 13.29 -4.08
CA GLU A 500 39.42 13.56 -3.14
C GLU A 500 39.66 15.06 -2.89
N VAL A 501 39.40 15.90 -3.90
CA VAL A 501 39.45 17.36 -3.76
C VAL A 501 38.23 17.85 -2.99
N ARG A 502 37.04 17.31 -3.28
CA ARG A 502 35.78 17.60 -2.60
C ARG A 502 35.89 17.29 -1.11
N ALA A 503 36.25 16.05 -0.74
CA ALA A 503 36.48 15.64 0.64
C ALA A 503 37.58 16.44 1.37
N THR A 504 38.53 17.04 0.64
CA THR A 504 39.55 17.94 1.22
C THR A 504 38.99 19.35 1.46
N ARG A 505 38.20 19.90 0.52
CA ARG A 505 37.45 21.15 0.69
C ARG A 505 36.50 21.07 1.88
N ASP A 506 35.78 19.95 2.02
CA ASP A 506 34.80 19.74 3.09
C ASP A 506 35.46 19.75 4.49
N ARG A 507 36.61 19.07 4.65
CA ARG A 507 37.40 19.10 5.90
C ARG A 507 37.92 20.49 6.28
N HIS A 508 38.10 21.41 5.33
CA HIS A 508 38.54 22.78 5.63
C HIS A 508 37.36 23.76 5.79
N ASN A 509 36.21 23.47 5.17
CA ASN A 509 34.97 24.23 5.29
C ASN A 509 34.21 24.01 6.62
N LEU A 510 34.87 23.42 7.62
CA LEU A 510 34.43 23.36 9.02
C LEU A 510 34.05 24.73 9.62
N GLY A 511 34.47 25.84 9.03
CA GLY A 511 33.96 27.18 9.38
C GLY A 511 32.43 27.32 9.28
N VAL A 512 31.79 26.54 8.40
CA VAL A 512 30.33 26.39 8.27
C VAL A 512 29.87 25.04 8.84
N LEU A 513 30.60 23.95 8.54
CA LEU A 513 30.24 22.59 8.99
C LEU A 513 30.42 22.36 10.51
N LYS A 514 30.91 23.33 11.29
CA LYS A 514 30.73 23.38 12.76
C LYS A 514 29.25 23.41 13.20
N PHE A 515 28.34 23.73 12.27
CA PHE A 515 26.89 23.66 12.44
C PHE A 515 26.26 22.58 11.54
N ALA A 516 27.06 21.76 10.85
CA ALA A 516 26.52 20.54 10.28
C ALA A 516 26.00 19.68 11.43
N PRO A 517 24.88 18.95 11.27
CA PRO A 517 24.56 17.89 12.21
C PRO A 517 25.78 16.96 12.27
N VAL A 518 26.12 16.49 13.47
CA VAL A 518 27.07 15.38 13.60
C VAL A 518 26.49 14.26 12.77
N THR A 519 27.13 13.94 11.64
CA THR A 519 26.80 12.76 10.84
C THR A 519 27.02 11.59 11.78
N ALA A 520 25.93 11.03 12.29
CA ALA A 520 25.99 9.88 13.18
C ALA A 520 26.87 8.85 12.50
N THR A 521 27.94 8.42 13.17
CA THR A 521 28.74 7.32 12.68
C THR A 521 27.77 6.16 12.50
N THR A 522 27.67 5.65 11.27
CA THR A 522 26.88 4.46 10.95
C THR A 522 27.64 3.25 11.46
N ASP A 523 27.80 3.21 12.77
CA ASP A 523 28.33 2.11 13.55
C ASP A 523 27.28 1.00 13.46
N HIS A 524 27.32 0.27 12.34
CA HIS A 524 26.42 -0.84 12.05
C HIS A 524 26.51 -1.85 13.20
N VAL A 525 25.51 -1.81 14.09
CA VAL A 525 25.41 -2.72 15.23
C VAL A 525 25.38 -4.14 14.66
N SER A 526 26.43 -4.91 14.92
CA SER A 526 26.60 -6.22 14.30
C SER A 526 25.48 -7.15 14.74
N LYS A 527 24.91 -7.96 13.82
CA LYS A 527 23.91 -8.96 14.18
C LYS A 527 24.42 -9.95 15.25
N ALA A 528 25.74 -10.17 15.33
CA ALA A 528 26.37 -11.00 16.35
C ALA A 528 26.47 -10.32 17.73
N GLU A 529 26.44 -8.98 17.79
CA GLU A 529 26.39 -8.20 19.04
C GLU A 529 24.96 -7.95 19.49
N CYS A 530 24.02 -7.90 18.55
CA CYS A 530 22.58 -8.02 18.78
C CYS A 530 22.23 -9.42 19.28
N ILE A 531 22.42 -9.66 20.58
CA ILE A 531 21.73 -10.72 21.31
C ILE A 531 20.54 -10.09 22.07
N PRO A 532 19.41 -9.87 21.37
CA PRO A 532 18.16 -9.47 22.00
C PRO A 532 17.71 -10.54 22.99
N LYS A 533 17.09 -10.08 24.06
CA LYS A 533 16.89 -10.83 25.32
C LYS A 533 15.44 -11.23 25.53
N THR A 534 14.54 -10.70 24.69
CA THR A 534 13.12 -11.07 24.62
C THR A 534 12.88 -12.30 23.72
N VAL A 535 13.85 -12.71 22.91
CA VAL A 535 13.76 -13.90 22.03
C VAL A 535 14.87 -14.90 22.34
N THR A 536 14.48 -16.07 22.83
CA THR A 536 15.32 -17.23 23.12
C THR A 536 15.86 -17.89 21.85
N ASN A 537 16.87 -18.76 21.99
CA ASN A 537 17.42 -19.49 20.84
C ASN A 537 16.38 -20.46 20.24
N ALA A 538 15.55 -21.10 21.07
CA ALA A 538 14.52 -22.05 20.62
C ALA A 538 13.43 -21.37 19.77
N GLU A 539 13.08 -20.12 20.07
CA GLU A 539 12.12 -19.34 19.25
C GLU A 539 12.71 -18.95 17.89
N ARG A 540 14.04 -18.75 17.79
CA ARG A 540 14.76 -18.54 16.51
C ARG A 540 14.86 -19.83 15.71
N GLU A 541 15.29 -20.92 16.36
CA GLU A 541 15.39 -22.26 15.76
C GLU A 541 14.02 -22.75 15.26
N SER A 542 12.92 -22.48 15.99
CA SER A 542 11.55 -22.72 15.53
C SER A 542 11.22 -21.96 14.24
N LEU A 543 11.58 -20.68 14.16
CA LEU A 543 11.34 -19.87 12.96
C LEU A 543 12.17 -20.35 11.77
N GLU A 544 13.42 -20.76 11.99
CA GLU A 544 14.33 -21.29 10.96
C GLU A 544 13.94 -22.70 10.47
N THR A 545 13.31 -23.52 11.32
CA THR A 545 12.95 -24.93 10.98
C THR A 545 11.50 -25.12 10.56
N SER A 546 10.56 -24.37 11.14
CA SER A 546 9.10 -24.52 10.92
C SER A 546 8.46 -23.32 10.22
N ASN A 547 9.25 -22.30 9.83
CA ASN A 547 8.79 -21.01 9.30
C ASN A 547 7.91 -20.17 10.26
N TYR A 548 7.82 -20.53 11.55
CA TYR A 548 7.17 -19.71 12.58
C TYR A 548 7.80 -19.89 13.97
N GLY A 549 7.65 -18.88 14.83
CA GLY A 549 8.03 -18.92 16.25
C GLY A 549 6.98 -18.21 17.12
N VAL A 550 6.90 -18.58 18.40
CA VAL A 550 5.91 -18.02 19.34
C VAL A 550 6.63 -17.39 20.53
N VAL A 551 6.55 -16.07 20.67
CA VAL A 551 7.12 -15.34 21.82
C VAL A 551 6.04 -15.16 22.89
N ASN A 552 6.07 -16.02 23.90
CA ASN A 552 5.05 -16.09 24.94
C ASN A 552 5.18 -14.96 25.98
N GLY A 553 4.05 -14.50 26.53
CA GLY A 553 4.00 -13.50 27.59
C GLY A 553 4.43 -12.07 27.19
N LEU A 554 4.64 -11.77 25.91
CA LEU A 554 5.06 -10.42 25.47
C LEU A 554 4.05 -9.33 25.90
N TYR A 555 2.76 -9.63 25.76
CA TYR A 555 1.62 -8.77 26.12
C TYR A 555 0.96 -9.13 27.46
N ASP A 556 1.62 -9.90 28.33
CA ASP A 556 1.14 -10.25 29.69
C ASP A 556 0.64 -9.03 30.48
N TRP A 557 1.35 -7.90 30.32
CA TRP A 557 1.08 -6.63 31.00
C TRP A 557 -0.28 -6.02 30.60
N LEU A 558 -0.74 -6.32 29.39
CA LEU A 558 -2.01 -5.90 28.83
C LEU A 558 -3.12 -6.85 29.31
N MET A 559 -2.89 -8.16 29.17
CA MET A 559 -3.82 -9.22 29.60
C MET A 559 -4.14 -9.17 31.10
N LYS A 560 -3.16 -8.79 31.93
CA LYS A 560 -3.30 -8.66 33.39
C LYS A 560 -4.02 -7.38 33.82
N ASP A 561 -4.13 -6.36 32.94
CA ASP A 561 -4.94 -5.17 33.20
C ASP A 561 -6.34 -5.33 32.62
N LYS A 562 -7.27 -5.76 33.49
CA LYS A 562 -8.69 -5.90 33.15
C LYS A 562 -9.28 -4.63 32.52
N THR A 563 -8.81 -3.44 32.90
CA THR A 563 -9.27 -2.17 32.33
C THR A 563 -8.90 -2.07 30.85
N LEU A 564 -7.65 -2.39 30.51
CA LEU A 564 -7.17 -2.34 29.13
C LEU A 564 -7.82 -3.45 28.29
N MET A 565 -7.97 -4.66 28.83
CA MET A 565 -8.69 -5.73 28.13
C MET A 565 -10.17 -5.39 27.87
N THR A 566 -10.89 -4.81 28.84
CA THR A 566 -12.24 -4.31 28.58
C THR A 566 -12.24 -3.25 27.47
N ILE A 567 -11.30 -2.29 27.46
CA ILE A 567 -11.22 -1.30 26.37
C ILE A 567 -10.94 -1.97 25.01
N ALA A 568 -10.06 -2.98 24.95
CA ALA A 568 -9.73 -3.68 23.70
C ALA A 568 -10.95 -4.34 23.04
N ILE A 569 -11.70 -5.12 23.83
CA ILE A 569 -12.89 -5.85 23.36
C ILE A 569 -14.04 -4.87 23.06
N GLU A 570 -14.18 -3.79 23.83
CA GLU A 570 -15.17 -2.74 23.58
C GLU A 570 -14.86 -1.90 22.33
N GLU A 571 -13.59 -1.63 22.05
CA GLU A 571 -13.17 -0.99 20.81
C GLU A 571 -13.49 -1.90 19.62
N ALA A 572 -13.15 -3.18 19.69
CA ALA A 572 -13.46 -4.14 18.62
C ALA A 572 -14.98 -4.30 18.38
N ARG A 573 -15.79 -4.38 19.45
CA ARG A 573 -17.26 -4.39 19.34
C ARG A 573 -17.82 -3.09 18.75
N MET A 574 -17.27 -1.93 19.10
CA MET A 574 -17.63 -0.64 18.48
C MET A 574 -17.29 -0.63 16.98
N TYR A 575 -16.11 -1.10 16.56
CA TYR A 575 -15.77 -1.22 15.14
C TYR A 575 -16.72 -2.20 14.42
N LYS A 576 -17.04 -3.34 15.03
CA LYS A 576 -17.99 -4.34 14.49
C LYS A 576 -19.41 -3.81 14.35
N HIS A 577 -19.92 -3.05 15.33
CA HIS A 577 -21.22 -2.35 15.25
C HIS A 577 -21.30 -1.41 14.04
N HIS A 578 -20.19 -0.74 13.70
CA HIS A 578 -20.10 0.13 12.52
C HIS A 578 -19.61 -0.58 11.24
N PHE A 579 -19.46 -1.91 11.27
CA PHE A 579 -19.05 -2.70 10.11
C PHE A 579 -20.27 -3.36 9.45
N ARG A 580 -20.72 -2.81 8.33
CA ARG A 580 -21.88 -3.31 7.59
C ARG A 580 -21.57 -4.66 6.92
N ASN A 581 -22.00 -5.73 7.56
CA ASN A 581 -21.87 -7.11 7.07
C ASN A 581 -22.64 -7.34 5.77
N GLN A 582 -22.00 -7.14 4.61
CA GLN A 582 -22.53 -7.60 3.31
C GLN A 582 -22.40 -9.14 3.16
N GLN A 583 -23.13 -9.87 4.03
CA GLN A 583 -23.48 -11.30 4.10
C GLN A 583 -22.44 -12.41 3.82
N ARG A 584 -21.42 -12.24 2.97
CA ARG A 584 -20.49 -13.31 2.55
C ARG A 584 -19.19 -13.42 3.37
N HIS A 585 -18.91 -12.50 4.28
CA HIS A 585 -17.61 -12.40 4.97
C HIS A 585 -17.67 -12.56 6.50
N GLN A 586 -18.81 -12.90 7.09
CA GLN A 586 -18.96 -12.98 8.56
C GLN A 586 -18.03 -14.00 9.26
N GLN A 587 -17.47 -14.97 8.53
CA GLN A 587 -16.63 -16.05 9.09
C GLN A 587 -15.11 -15.71 9.12
N ASP A 588 -14.68 -14.61 8.48
CA ASP A 588 -13.26 -14.20 8.46
C ASP A 588 -12.84 -13.30 9.63
N GLY A 589 -13.83 -12.73 10.34
CA GLY A 589 -13.64 -11.82 11.47
C GLY A 589 -12.96 -10.49 11.12
N LEU A 590 -12.65 -10.22 9.85
CA LEU A 590 -11.89 -9.04 9.41
C LEU A 590 -12.73 -7.78 9.56
N LEU A 591 -12.45 -7.03 10.64
CA LEU A 591 -12.95 -5.68 10.82
C LEU A 591 -12.17 -4.74 9.90
N LYS A 592 -12.51 -4.76 8.59
CA LYS A 592 -11.85 -3.94 7.57
C LYS A 592 -11.92 -2.44 7.89
N ASN A 593 -12.90 -1.96 8.67
CA ASN A 593 -12.95 -0.55 9.13
C ASN A 593 -11.96 -0.24 10.27
N MET A 594 -11.40 -1.26 10.92
CA MET A 594 -10.47 -1.19 12.04
C MET A 594 -9.02 -1.26 11.53
N TYR A 595 -8.53 -0.20 10.88
CA TYR A 595 -7.09 -0.02 10.57
C TYR A 595 -6.34 0.78 11.64
N TYR A 596 -7.05 1.62 12.40
CA TYR A 596 -6.48 2.61 13.33
C TYR A 596 -7.13 2.54 14.73
N SER A 597 -7.42 1.32 15.20
CA SER A 597 -7.75 1.09 16.61
C SER A 597 -6.60 1.54 17.52
N LEU A 598 -6.92 1.97 18.75
CA LEU A 598 -5.92 2.33 19.76
C LEU A 598 -4.99 1.15 20.08
N PHE A 599 -5.50 -0.08 20.07
CA PHE A 599 -4.71 -1.29 20.32
C PHE A 599 -3.82 -1.68 19.13
N GLN A 600 -4.25 -1.42 17.90
CA GLN A 600 -3.37 -1.54 16.73
C GLN A 600 -2.25 -0.51 16.75
N GLN A 601 -2.58 0.75 17.03
CA GLN A 601 -1.60 1.83 17.16
C GLN A 601 -0.64 1.59 18.33
N LEU A 602 -1.09 0.94 19.41
CA LEU A 602 -0.27 0.52 20.55
C LEU A 602 0.76 -0.56 20.13
N ILE A 603 0.29 -1.65 19.54
CA ILE A 603 1.11 -2.81 19.14
C ILE A 603 2.19 -2.39 18.12
N ARG A 604 1.81 -1.58 17.12
CA ARG A 604 2.72 -1.00 16.11
C ARG A 604 3.83 -0.12 16.67
N GLN A 605 3.67 0.33 17.91
CA GLN A 605 4.58 1.24 18.59
C GLN A 605 5.35 0.58 19.74
N ASP A 606 5.06 -0.67 20.13
CA ASP A 606 5.72 -1.33 21.27
C ASP A 606 7.18 -1.68 20.93
N PRO A 607 8.18 -1.06 21.61
CA PRO A 607 9.58 -1.32 21.34
C PRO A 607 10.01 -2.78 21.60
N ALA A 608 9.21 -3.55 22.36
CA ALA A 608 9.44 -4.98 22.55
C ALA A 608 9.03 -5.82 21.34
N THR A 609 7.99 -5.42 20.59
CA THR A 609 7.63 -6.08 19.32
C THR A 609 8.66 -5.73 18.24
N TYR A 610 9.14 -4.48 18.24
CA TYR A 610 10.30 -4.09 17.44
C TYR A 610 11.56 -4.92 17.77
N GLU A 611 11.91 -5.12 19.04
CA GLU A 611 13.02 -6.00 19.43
C GLU A 611 12.81 -7.41 18.85
N VAL A 612 11.63 -8.01 19.02
CA VAL A 612 11.32 -9.35 18.52
C VAL A 612 11.45 -9.44 16.98
N HIS A 613 10.90 -8.49 16.22
CA HIS A 613 11.06 -8.50 14.75
C HIS A 613 12.54 -8.42 14.34
N VAL A 614 13.31 -7.47 14.88
CA VAL A 614 14.76 -7.37 14.58
C VAL A 614 15.55 -8.60 15.05
N SER A 615 15.09 -9.29 16.10
CA SER A 615 15.68 -10.56 16.57
C SER A 615 15.53 -11.71 15.57
N LEU A 616 14.39 -11.75 14.89
CA LEU A 616 13.92 -12.89 14.12
C LEU A 616 14.14 -12.73 12.61
N ARG A 617 14.25 -11.50 12.09
CA ARG A 617 14.53 -11.26 10.66
C ARG A 617 15.89 -11.81 10.25
N GLN A 618 15.96 -12.40 9.06
CA GLN A 618 17.21 -12.97 8.54
C GLN A 618 18.18 -11.87 8.04
N ASP A 619 17.68 -10.81 7.41
CA ASP A 619 18.45 -9.70 6.83
C ASP A 619 19.15 -8.77 7.85
N ALA A 620 18.74 -8.81 9.12
CA ALA A 620 19.19 -7.90 10.18
C ALA A 620 18.86 -6.41 9.98
N GLU A 621 17.85 -6.08 9.16
CA GLU A 621 17.40 -4.68 9.07
C GLU A 621 16.76 -4.22 10.40
N THR A 622 17.13 -3.01 10.80
CA THR A 622 16.67 -2.33 12.02
C THR A 622 15.76 -1.13 11.71
N CYS A 623 15.75 -0.63 10.48
CA CYS A 623 14.90 0.47 10.03
C CYS A 623 13.52 -0.04 9.60
N LEU A 624 12.71 -0.44 10.58
CA LEU A 624 11.37 -0.99 10.33
C LEU A 624 10.29 0.11 10.26
N PHE A 625 9.18 -0.18 9.59
CA PHE A 625 8.00 0.70 9.50
C PHE A 625 6.72 -0.12 9.66
N ALA A 626 5.79 0.36 10.46
CA ALA A 626 4.52 -0.33 10.71
C ALA A 626 3.56 -0.16 9.53
N TYR A 627 3.16 -1.26 8.90
CA TYR A 627 2.14 -1.25 7.86
C TYR A 627 0.72 -1.24 8.48
N PRO A 628 -0.21 -0.36 8.07
CA PRO A 628 -1.58 -0.40 8.55
C PRO A 628 -2.32 -1.64 8.04
N GLN A 629 -2.60 -2.58 8.94
CA GLN A 629 -3.39 -3.78 8.69
C GLN A 629 -4.70 -3.73 9.47
N CYS A 630 -5.75 -4.39 9.00
CA CYS A 630 -7.04 -4.45 9.71
C CYS A 630 -7.02 -5.51 10.82
N GLY A 631 -7.88 -5.36 11.83
CA GLY A 631 -8.00 -6.31 12.93
C GLY A 631 -8.92 -7.48 12.59
N ARG A 632 -8.71 -8.63 13.23
CA ARG A 632 -9.67 -9.76 13.24
C ARG A 632 -10.35 -9.82 14.62
N PHE A 633 -11.68 -9.81 14.66
CA PHE A 633 -12.43 -9.92 15.90
C PHE A 633 -13.58 -10.92 15.77
N PHE A 634 -13.57 -11.87 16.69
CA PHE A 634 -14.63 -12.86 16.89
C PHE A 634 -15.22 -12.62 18.28
N ASP A 635 -16.54 -12.45 18.36
CA ASP A 635 -17.25 -12.42 19.64
C ASP A 635 -17.59 -13.85 20.09
N ALA A 636 -18.06 -14.03 21.32
CA ALA A 636 -18.29 -15.37 21.87
C ALA A 636 -19.35 -16.17 21.09
N ASN A 637 -19.04 -17.44 20.82
CA ASN A 637 -19.81 -18.43 20.04
C ASN A 637 -19.77 -18.24 18.51
N GLU A 638 -18.89 -17.40 17.99
CA GLU A 638 -18.69 -17.27 16.54
C GLU A 638 -17.73 -18.33 15.98
N ILE A 639 -18.04 -18.79 14.76
CA ILE A 639 -17.29 -19.82 14.03
C ILE A 639 -16.33 -19.12 13.07
N ALA A 640 -15.02 -19.21 13.36
CA ALA A 640 -13.97 -18.85 12.42
C ALA A 640 -13.68 -20.06 11.53
N LYS A 641 -13.88 -19.90 10.22
CA LYS A 641 -13.62 -20.94 9.20
C LYS A 641 -13.10 -20.30 7.92
N VAL A 642 -11.81 -19.98 7.92
CA VAL A 642 -11.08 -19.47 6.74
C VAL A 642 -9.63 -19.95 6.74
N ALA A 643 -9.21 -20.52 5.63
CA ALA A 643 -7.81 -20.72 5.28
C ALA A 643 -7.34 -19.54 4.40
N VAL A 644 -6.35 -18.78 4.87
CA VAL A 644 -5.76 -17.65 4.14
C VAL A 644 -4.28 -17.88 3.85
N TYR A 645 -3.85 -17.39 2.70
CA TYR A 645 -2.46 -17.08 2.42
C TYR A 645 -2.30 -15.55 2.35
N GLU A 646 -1.29 -15.03 3.05
CA GLU A 646 -0.93 -13.61 3.09
C GLU A 646 0.59 -13.52 2.88
N GLY A 647 1.02 -13.03 1.72
CA GLY A 647 2.43 -12.99 1.37
C GLY A 647 2.67 -12.33 0.01
N ASP A 648 3.84 -11.73 -0.14
CA ASP A 648 4.27 -11.19 -1.42
C ASP A 648 4.83 -12.35 -2.27
N THR A 649 4.07 -12.79 -3.27
CA THR A 649 4.51 -13.82 -4.22
C THR A 649 5.83 -13.48 -4.92
N GLU A 650 6.15 -12.20 -5.15
CA GLU A 650 7.42 -11.81 -5.79
C GLU A 650 8.60 -12.12 -4.84
N GLN A 651 8.48 -11.79 -3.56
CA GLN A 651 9.48 -12.14 -2.54
C GLN A 651 9.63 -13.66 -2.37
N ILE A 652 8.53 -14.41 -2.44
CA ILE A 652 8.54 -15.87 -2.33
C ILE A 652 9.17 -16.52 -3.57
N GLN A 653 8.85 -16.02 -4.78
CA GLN A 653 9.45 -16.47 -6.04
C GLN A 653 10.96 -16.19 -6.08
N ARG A 654 11.40 -15.02 -5.59
CA ARG A 654 12.82 -14.66 -5.39
C ARG A 654 13.53 -15.49 -4.32
N GLY A 655 12.79 -16.11 -3.40
CA GLY A 655 13.32 -16.85 -2.25
C GLY A 655 13.88 -15.98 -1.13
N THR A 656 13.78 -14.65 -1.23
CA THR A 656 14.46 -13.66 -0.37
C THR A 656 13.56 -13.10 0.75
N SER A 657 12.59 -13.89 1.23
CA SER A 657 11.60 -13.44 2.22
C SER A 657 12.17 -13.35 3.64
N ALA A 658 13.00 -12.33 3.90
CA ALA A 658 13.30 -11.88 5.27
C ALA A 658 12.10 -11.18 5.94
N SER A 659 11.05 -10.87 5.18
CA SER A 659 9.78 -10.32 5.68
C SER A 659 9.11 -11.26 6.68
N LEU A 660 8.66 -10.70 7.79
CA LEU A 660 7.90 -11.39 8.82
C LEU A 660 6.45 -10.88 8.88
N LYS A 661 5.52 -11.79 9.07
CA LYS A 661 4.14 -11.54 9.49
C LYS A 661 4.03 -11.83 10.99
N ASP A 662 3.15 -11.11 11.69
CA ASP A 662 2.84 -11.35 13.09
C ASP A 662 1.34 -11.45 13.39
N GLU A 663 0.98 -12.23 14.43
CA GLU A 663 -0.35 -12.25 15.05
C GLU A 663 -0.22 -12.18 16.59
N ILE A 664 -0.81 -11.14 17.19
CA ILE A 664 -1.00 -10.96 18.62
C ILE A 664 -2.42 -11.39 18.96
N VAL A 665 -2.58 -12.37 19.85
CA VAL A 665 -3.91 -12.86 20.28
C VAL A 665 -4.26 -12.33 21.68
N LEU A 666 -5.32 -11.51 21.73
CA LEU A 666 -5.88 -10.91 22.94
C LEU A 666 -7.28 -11.49 23.19
N SER A 667 -7.43 -12.35 24.18
CA SER A 667 -8.70 -13.03 24.47
C SER A 667 -8.99 -13.28 25.95
N GLU A 668 -10.28 -13.37 26.28
CA GLU A 668 -10.72 -13.53 27.68
C GLU A 668 -10.64 -15.00 28.16
N GLY A 669 -10.76 -15.98 27.26
CA GLY A 669 -10.75 -17.43 27.57
C GLY A 669 -9.39 -18.13 27.42
N LEU A 670 -9.28 -19.37 27.89
CA LEU A 670 -8.18 -20.28 27.50
C LEU A 670 -8.58 -20.95 26.19
N HIS A 671 -7.75 -20.91 25.15
CA HIS A 671 -8.11 -21.44 23.83
C HIS A 671 -7.69 -22.91 23.65
N PRO A 672 -8.65 -23.86 23.54
CA PRO A 672 -8.46 -25.05 22.69
C PRO A 672 -8.51 -24.69 21.19
N GLU A 673 -8.96 -23.47 20.89
CA GLU A 673 -9.18 -22.84 19.58
C GLU A 673 -7.86 -22.34 18.97
N ARG A 674 -7.12 -23.22 18.31
CA ARG A 674 -5.77 -22.92 17.81
C ARG A 674 -5.80 -22.33 16.40
N THR A 675 -5.08 -21.22 16.21
CA THR A 675 -4.58 -20.83 14.87
C THR A 675 -3.76 -22.00 14.33
N GLN A 676 -3.99 -22.40 13.09
CA GLN A 676 -3.21 -23.44 12.43
C GLN A 676 -2.30 -22.78 11.39
N VAL A 677 -1.06 -23.22 11.28
CA VAL A 677 -0.05 -22.68 10.36
C VAL A 677 0.55 -23.80 9.53
N HIS A 678 0.84 -23.52 8.25
CA HIS A 678 1.37 -24.52 7.34
C HIS A 678 2.88 -24.32 7.14
N PRO A 679 3.74 -25.29 7.48
CA PRO A 679 5.20 -25.13 7.40
C PRO A 679 5.72 -25.13 5.96
N GLY A 680 4.96 -25.70 5.02
CA GLY A 680 5.35 -25.96 3.63
C GLY A 680 5.22 -24.76 2.70
N ILE A 681 5.90 -23.65 3.01
CA ILE A 681 5.99 -22.48 2.11
C ILE A 681 6.49 -22.85 0.70
N GLU A 682 7.28 -23.92 0.57
CA GLU A 682 7.71 -24.47 -0.72
C GLU A 682 6.55 -24.99 -1.60
N VAL A 683 5.46 -25.50 -1.01
CA VAL A 683 4.26 -25.93 -1.75
C VAL A 683 3.59 -24.71 -2.41
N VAL A 684 3.54 -23.62 -1.65
CA VAL A 684 3.00 -22.32 -2.07
C VAL A 684 3.87 -21.69 -3.15
N ARG A 685 5.20 -21.62 -2.92
CA ARG A 685 6.20 -21.15 -3.90
C ARG A 685 6.09 -21.90 -5.21
N SER A 686 6.11 -23.24 -5.16
CA SER A 686 6.02 -24.12 -6.33
C SER A 686 4.72 -23.93 -7.10
N TYR A 687 3.61 -23.65 -6.41
CA TYR A 687 2.34 -23.34 -7.05
C TYR A 687 2.39 -22.03 -7.84
N PHE A 688 2.89 -20.92 -7.27
CA PHE A 688 2.97 -19.64 -7.99
C PHE A 688 4.02 -19.62 -9.09
N GLN A 689 5.16 -20.30 -8.89
CA GLN A 689 6.15 -20.50 -9.96
C GLN A 689 5.58 -21.32 -11.13
N ALA A 690 4.71 -22.30 -10.88
CA ALA A 690 4.05 -23.09 -11.92
C ALA A 690 2.85 -22.38 -12.61
N LYS A 691 2.39 -21.25 -12.08
CA LYS A 691 1.27 -20.45 -12.63
C LYS A 691 1.73 -19.17 -13.33
N ASP A 692 2.94 -18.69 -13.04
CA ASP A 692 3.42 -17.33 -13.38
C ASP A 692 2.44 -16.22 -12.92
N GLU A 693 1.82 -16.43 -11.74
CA GLU A 693 0.86 -15.51 -11.15
C GLU A 693 1.43 -14.79 -9.93
N GLN A 694 1.18 -13.47 -9.86
CA GLN A 694 1.51 -12.63 -8.71
C GLN A 694 0.23 -12.25 -7.94
N ARG A 695 0.18 -12.53 -6.63
CA ARG A 695 -0.98 -12.24 -5.74
C ARG A 695 -0.50 -11.98 -4.31
N GLU A 696 -0.88 -10.84 -3.72
CA GLU A 696 -0.52 -10.49 -2.31
C GLU A 696 -1.38 -11.23 -1.26
N PHE A 697 -2.57 -11.71 -1.63
CA PHE A 697 -3.54 -12.36 -0.74
C PHE A 697 -4.37 -13.42 -1.47
N ILE A 698 -4.62 -14.55 -0.80
CA ILE A 698 -5.43 -15.65 -1.32
C ILE A 698 -6.32 -16.25 -0.23
N ASP A 699 -7.57 -16.45 -0.63
CA ASP A 699 -8.63 -17.16 0.07
C ASP A 699 -8.54 -18.64 -0.36
N LEU A 700 -7.90 -19.48 0.47
CA LEU A 700 -7.51 -20.85 0.10
C LEU A 700 -8.74 -21.75 -0.04
N ASP A 701 -9.83 -21.44 0.65
CA ASP A 701 -11.12 -22.11 0.48
C ASP A 701 -11.74 -21.86 -0.92
N THR A 702 -11.19 -20.92 -1.69
CA THR A 702 -11.51 -20.72 -3.13
C THR A 702 -10.48 -21.30 -4.10
N GLU A 703 -9.30 -21.74 -3.65
CA GLU A 703 -8.23 -22.26 -4.51
C GLU A 703 -8.16 -23.80 -4.50
N ALA A 704 -9.09 -24.42 -5.23
CA ALA A 704 -9.27 -25.87 -5.32
C ALA A 704 -8.03 -26.66 -5.80
N GLU A 705 -7.06 -26.03 -6.48
CA GLU A 705 -5.80 -26.67 -6.88
C GLU A 705 -4.70 -26.63 -5.81
N LEU A 706 -4.74 -25.66 -4.88
CA LEU A 706 -3.70 -25.43 -3.89
C LEU A 706 -4.03 -26.10 -2.55
N THR A 707 -5.28 -25.98 -2.09
CA THR A 707 -5.70 -26.53 -0.79
C THR A 707 -5.45 -28.02 -0.64
N PRO A 708 -5.73 -28.90 -1.63
CA PRO A 708 -5.37 -30.33 -1.55
C PRO A 708 -3.85 -30.61 -1.49
N ARG A 709 -3.00 -29.66 -1.91
CA ARG A 709 -1.53 -29.77 -1.77
C ARG A 709 -1.05 -29.33 -0.39
N LEU A 710 -1.75 -28.38 0.24
CA LEU A 710 -1.50 -27.97 1.61
C LEU A 710 -1.99 -29.03 2.59
N ASP A 711 -3.23 -29.51 2.45
CA ASP A 711 -3.82 -30.57 3.28
C ASP A 711 -3.13 -31.95 3.09
N ALA A 712 -2.16 -32.08 2.17
CA ALA A 712 -1.25 -33.23 2.06
C ALA A 712 -0.07 -33.18 3.07
N GLN A 713 0.03 -32.13 3.88
CA GLN A 713 0.97 -32.01 5.01
C GLN A 713 0.19 -31.57 6.26
N ASP A 714 0.64 -31.99 7.44
CA ASP A 714 -0.04 -31.66 8.70
C ASP A 714 0.04 -30.16 9.02
N TRP A 715 -1.13 -29.52 9.15
CA TRP A 715 -1.26 -28.16 9.67
C TRP A 715 -0.82 -28.10 11.14
N GLN A 716 0.25 -27.38 11.43
CA GLN A 716 0.80 -27.26 12.78
C GLN A 716 -0.04 -26.30 13.62
N ARG A 717 -0.12 -26.54 14.94
CA ARG A 717 -1.04 -25.84 15.86
C ARG A 717 -0.28 -25.21 17.02
N PRO A 718 0.41 -24.06 16.80
CA PRO A 718 1.20 -23.38 17.81
C PRO A 718 0.45 -23.19 19.14
N GLU A 719 1.18 -23.38 20.24
CA GLU A 719 0.66 -23.19 21.60
C GLU A 719 0.76 -21.70 21.94
N LEU A 720 -0.32 -20.96 21.69
CA LEU A 720 -0.40 -19.52 21.91
C LEU A 720 -0.92 -19.22 23.32
N ASP A 721 -0.03 -18.84 24.23
CA ASP A 721 -0.42 -18.30 25.53
C ASP A 721 -1.15 -16.95 25.38
N LYS A 722 -1.85 -16.53 26.45
CA LYS A 722 -2.53 -15.24 26.50
C LYS A 722 -1.56 -14.08 26.32
N GLY A 723 -1.71 -13.31 25.25
CA GLY A 723 -0.80 -12.22 24.92
C GLY A 723 0.57 -12.69 24.38
N ALA A 724 0.63 -13.91 23.84
CA ALA A 724 1.73 -14.34 22.98
C ALA A 724 1.74 -13.57 21.64
N LEU A 725 2.92 -13.52 21.03
CA LEU A 725 3.16 -13.02 19.69
C LEU A 725 3.58 -14.20 18.79
N LEU A 726 2.73 -14.59 17.84
CA LEU A 726 3.07 -15.55 16.79
C LEU A 726 3.78 -14.78 15.66
N CYS A 727 5.06 -15.08 15.42
CA CYS A 727 5.82 -14.59 14.28
C CYS A 727 5.92 -15.68 13.22
N MET A 728 5.76 -15.32 11.94
CA MET A 728 5.75 -16.23 10.79
C MET A 728 6.57 -15.61 9.66
N GLY A 729 7.19 -16.44 8.82
CA GLY A 729 7.70 -15.99 7.51
C GLY A 729 6.56 -15.45 6.65
N SER A 730 6.81 -14.40 5.87
CA SER A 730 5.84 -13.89 4.89
C SER A 730 5.47 -15.01 3.90
N GLY A 731 4.17 -15.21 3.68
CA GLY A 731 3.67 -16.29 2.83
C GLY A 731 3.46 -17.65 3.49
N VAL A 732 3.68 -17.79 4.80
CA VAL A 732 3.18 -18.95 5.56
C VAL A 732 1.64 -18.94 5.55
N PRO A 733 0.98 -20.02 5.04
CA PRO A 733 -0.47 -20.15 5.12
C PRO A 733 -0.97 -20.24 6.57
N VAL A 734 -2.11 -19.60 6.84
CA VAL A 734 -2.74 -19.56 8.16
C VAL A 734 -4.21 -19.97 8.04
N LYS A 735 -4.65 -20.94 8.85
CA LYS A 735 -6.00 -21.48 8.86
C LYS A 735 -6.65 -21.26 10.23
N TYR A 736 -7.73 -20.50 10.21
CA TYR A 736 -8.61 -20.26 11.35
C TYR A 736 -9.79 -21.22 11.21
N ASP A 737 -9.79 -22.31 11.99
CA ASP A 737 -10.86 -23.31 12.03
C ASP A 737 -11.16 -23.64 13.49
N PHE A 738 -12.06 -22.86 14.09
CA PHE A 738 -12.48 -22.97 15.48
C PHE A 738 -13.82 -22.27 15.78
N THR A 739 -14.50 -22.71 16.83
CA THR A 739 -15.66 -21.99 17.41
C THR A 739 -15.23 -21.33 18.70
N THR A 740 -15.44 -20.01 18.83
CA THR A 740 -14.95 -19.23 19.96
C THR A 740 -15.75 -19.45 21.24
N SER A 741 -15.08 -19.82 22.34
CA SER A 741 -15.70 -19.89 23.68
C SER A 741 -15.78 -18.54 24.40
N ALA A 742 -14.97 -17.57 23.97
CA ALA A 742 -14.93 -16.21 24.50
C ALA A 742 -14.48 -15.23 23.40
N ALA A 743 -14.68 -13.92 23.61
CA ALA A 743 -14.26 -12.92 22.65
C ALA A 743 -12.74 -12.96 22.39
N ARG A 744 -12.35 -12.96 21.12
CA ARG A 744 -10.98 -13.04 20.62
C ARG A 744 -10.70 -11.87 19.67
N LEU A 745 -9.75 -11.04 20.04
CA LEU A 745 -9.20 -9.98 19.21
C LEU A 745 -7.80 -10.39 18.74
N SER A 746 -7.61 -10.43 17.43
CA SER A 746 -6.37 -10.81 16.75
C SER A 746 -5.86 -9.60 15.94
N LEU A 747 -4.62 -9.19 16.22
CA LEU A 747 -4.01 -7.95 15.75
C LEU A 747 -2.61 -8.24 15.19
N ALA A 748 -2.11 -7.34 14.33
CA ALA A 748 -0.75 -7.42 13.78
C ALA A 748 -0.06 -6.06 13.89
N SER A 749 1.24 -6.06 14.21
CA SER A 749 2.09 -4.88 14.08
C SER A 749 2.41 -4.60 12.61
N GLY A 750 2.59 -5.64 11.79
CA GLY A 750 2.91 -5.49 10.37
C GLY A 750 4.20 -4.71 10.15
N LEU A 751 5.21 -4.88 11.00
CA LEU A 751 6.50 -4.21 10.85
C LEU A 751 7.26 -4.73 9.63
N LEU A 752 7.43 -3.88 8.62
CA LEU A 752 8.13 -4.17 7.38
C LEU A 752 9.49 -3.48 7.35
N ALA A 753 10.49 -4.12 6.74
CA ALA A 753 11.76 -3.47 6.43
C ALA A 753 11.65 -2.53 5.22
N ARG A 754 12.70 -1.74 5.00
CA ARG A 754 12.97 -1.11 3.71
C ARG A 754 13.23 -2.17 2.63
N SER A 755 13.00 -1.83 1.36
CA SER A 755 13.43 -2.69 0.27
C SER A 755 14.96 -2.63 0.14
N PRO A 756 15.67 -3.76 -0.05
CA PRO A 756 17.11 -3.74 -0.31
C PRO A 756 17.43 -3.14 -1.69
N ASP A 757 16.47 -3.17 -2.62
CA ASP A 757 16.61 -2.62 -3.97
C ASP A 757 16.38 -1.09 -3.99
N ASP A 758 15.60 -0.55 -3.06
CA ASP A 758 15.16 0.86 -3.03
C ASP A 758 14.86 1.34 -1.58
N PRO A 759 15.65 2.27 -1.02
CA PRO A 759 15.50 2.74 0.36
C PRO A 759 14.30 3.68 0.59
N GLU A 760 13.61 4.15 -0.46
CA GLU A 760 12.35 4.92 -0.36
C GLU A 760 11.11 4.01 -0.29
N LEU A 761 11.26 2.73 -0.62
CA LEU A 761 10.20 1.72 -0.56
C LEU A 761 10.34 0.82 0.68
N LEU A 762 9.21 0.27 1.11
CA LEU A 762 9.17 -0.90 1.98
C LEU A 762 9.38 -2.19 1.19
N GLU A 763 9.66 -3.29 1.87
CA GLU A 763 9.89 -4.61 1.25
C GLU A 763 8.74 -5.04 0.31
N ASN A 764 7.48 -4.66 0.61
CA ASN A 764 6.31 -4.91 -0.25
C ASN A 764 6.08 -3.81 -1.32
N ARG A 765 7.14 -3.10 -1.75
CA ARG A 765 7.14 -2.05 -2.78
C ARG A 765 6.24 -0.83 -2.52
N VAL A 766 5.74 -0.64 -1.30
CA VAL A 766 4.93 0.55 -0.95
C VAL A 766 5.86 1.68 -0.47
N PRO A 767 5.74 2.92 -0.98
CA PRO A 767 6.57 4.04 -0.54
C PRO A 767 6.42 4.37 0.95
N ILE A 768 7.53 4.67 1.62
CA ILE A 768 7.57 5.03 3.04
C ILE A 768 6.75 6.30 3.30
N ASP A 769 6.81 7.29 2.39
CA ASP A 769 6.02 8.52 2.46
C ASP A 769 4.51 8.28 2.39
N HIS A 770 4.07 7.30 1.59
CA HIS A 770 2.66 6.91 1.52
C HIS A 770 2.19 6.36 2.88
N ILE A 771 2.97 5.48 3.52
CA ILE A 771 2.62 4.89 4.82
C ILE A 771 2.68 5.92 5.95
N THR A 772 3.68 6.81 5.93
CA THR A 772 3.81 7.93 6.88
C THR A 772 2.61 8.88 6.78
N ARG A 773 2.15 9.17 5.55
CA ARG A 773 0.91 9.93 5.29
C ARG A 773 -0.32 9.19 5.83
N CYS A 774 -0.46 7.90 5.57
CA CYS A 774 -1.58 7.09 6.08
C CYS A 774 -1.66 7.14 7.62
N HIS A 775 -0.54 6.99 8.34
CA HIS A 775 -0.51 7.13 9.81
C HIS A 775 -0.92 8.52 10.29
N ARG A 776 -0.41 9.57 9.66
CA ARG A 776 -0.75 10.97 9.98
C ARG A 776 -2.24 11.27 9.78
N GLU A 777 -2.83 10.74 8.72
CA GLU A 777 -4.22 11.03 8.34
C GLU A 777 -5.22 10.01 8.91
N MET A 778 -4.76 8.87 9.45
CA MET A 778 -5.55 7.67 9.76
C MET A 778 -6.35 7.18 8.54
N ALA A 779 -5.68 7.16 7.38
CA ALA A 779 -6.25 6.76 6.10
C ALA A 779 -5.83 5.32 5.73
N THR A 780 -6.77 4.55 5.19
CA THR A 780 -6.53 3.22 4.61
C THR A 780 -5.42 3.29 3.54
N PRO A 781 -4.40 2.41 3.57
CA PRO A 781 -3.38 2.33 2.52
C PRO A 781 -3.95 2.06 1.12
N ASP A 782 -3.28 2.58 0.08
CA ASP A 782 -3.69 2.41 -1.33
C ASP A 782 -3.58 0.95 -1.81
N ARG A 783 -2.86 0.09 -1.07
CA ARG A 783 -2.68 -1.36 -1.31
C ARG A 783 -3.00 -2.19 -0.07
N CYS A 784 -4.25 -2.18 0.39
CA CYS A 784 -4.61 -3.03 1.52
C CYS A 784 -4.52 -4.53 1.18
N ARG A 785 -3.67 -5.26 1.90
CA ARG A 785 -3.46 -6.73 1.84
C ARG A 785 -4.73 -7.61 1.94
N PHE A 786 -5.91 -7.02 2.13
CA PHE A 786 -7.19 -7.71 2.35
C PHE A 786 -8.32 -7.20 1.45
N GLU A 787 -8.06 -6.21 0.57
CA GLU A 787 -9.10 -5.65 -0.29
C GLU A 787 -9.15 -6.34 -1.65
N ARG A 788 -10.10 -7.27 -1.80
CA ARG A 788 -10.71 -7.52 -3.11
C ARG A 788 -11.31 -6.19 -3.58
N ALA A 789 -11.21 -5.87 -4.88
CA ALA A 789 -11.61 -4.57 -5.45
C ALA A 789 -13.13 -4.22 -5.38
N ARG A 790 -13.92 -4.95 -4.59
CA ARG A 790 -15.32 -4.66 -4.24
C ARG A 790 -15.50 -4.24 -2.77
N ASP A 791 -14.49 -4.45 -1.93
CA ASP A 791 -14.56 -4.36 -0.47
C ASP A 791 -14.00 -3.05 0.09
N HIS A 792 -13.55 -2.14 -0.80
CA HIS A 792 -12.86 -0.91 -0.43
C HIS A 792 -13.70 -0.03 0.49
N ILE A 793 -13.17 0.26 1.69
CA ILE A 793 -13.85 1.12 2.65
C ILE A 793 -13.54 2.59 2.31
N PRO A 794 -14.56 3.42 2.03
CA PRO A 794 -14.37 4.80 1.60
C PRO A 794 -13.89 5.69 2.76
N GLY A 795 -12.58 5.67 3.01
CA GLY A 795 -11.86 6.59 3.87
C GLY A 795 -11.80 6.23 5.36
N ARG A 796 -11.30 7.19 6.13
CA ARG A 796 -11.03 7.10 7.57
C ARG A 796 -12.28 6.79 8.40
N PHE A 797 -12.16 5.85 9.35
CA PHE A 797 -13.15 5.68 10.41
C PHE A 797 -13.27 6.95 11.29
N PRO A 798 -14.41 7.68 11.29
CA PRO A 798 -14.47 9.03 11.86
C PRO A 798 -14.14 9.16 13.36
N PRO A 799 -14.51 8.19 14.22
CA PRO A 799 -14.11 8.22 15.64
C PRO A 799 -12.62 8.05 15.90
N ALA A 800 -11.82 7.56 14.95
CA ALA A 800 -10.41 7.23 15.17
C ALA A 800 -9.61 8.42 15.73
N VAL A 801 -8.80 8.14 16.75
CA VAL A 801 -7.94 9.09 17.47
C VAL A 801 -6.50 8.58 17.40
N GLU A 802 -5.56 9.49 17.20
CA GLU A 802 -4.13 9.19 17.16
C GLU A 802 -3.60 8.81 18.55
N LEU A 803 -2.76 7.77 18.60
CA LEU A 803 -1.96 7.40 19.77
C LEU A 803 -0.50 7.82 19.48
N SER A 804 0.02 8.82 20.19
CA SER A 804 1.27 9.51 19.85
C SER A 804 2.18 9.74 21.06
N GLY A 805 3.48 10.01 20.83
CA GLY A 805 4.41 10.44 21.89
C GLY A 805 4.82 9.33 22.85
N LEU A 806 4.75 8.06 22.42
CA LEU A 806 5.10 6.91 23.25
C LEU A 806 6.62 6.76 23.41
N GLY A 807 7.41 7.15 22.39
CA GLY A 807 8.87 7.26 22.44
C GLY A 807 9.51 7.34 21.03
N PRO A 808 10.80 7.72 20.92
CA PRO A 808 11.48 7.87 19.63
C PRO A 808 11.32 6.69 18.65
N ILE A 809 11.50 5.45 19.11
CA ILE A 809 11.29 4.24 18.29
C ILE A 809 9.83 4.13 17.83
N SER A 810 8.87 4.41 18.71
CA SER A 810 7.43 4.42 18.36
C SER A 810 7.11 5.44 17.28
N ASP A 811 7.70 6.64 17.36
CA ASP A 811 7.50 7.68 16.35
C ASP A 811 8.25 7.35 15.03
N ALA A 812 9.40 6.66 15.09
CA ALA A 812 10.15 6.20 13.91
C ALA A 812 9.43 5.08 13.15
N LEU A 813 8.84 4.11 13.86
CA LEU A 813 8.03 3.03 13.27
C LEU A 813 6.80 3.57 12.51
N LEU A 814 6.32 4.76 12.84
CA LEU A 814 5.23 5.46 12.13
C LEU A 814 5.73 6.47 11.08
N GLY A 815 7.05 6.56 10.84
CA GLY A 815 7.66 7.54 9.92
C GLY A 815 7.67 8.99 10.42
N LYS A 816 7.23 9.25 11.65
CA LYS A 816 7.15 10.60 12.24
C LYS A 816 8.50 11.14 12.70
N MET A 817 9.48 10.26 12.89
CA MET A 817 10.86 10.62 13.20
C MET A 817 11.82 9.83 12.29
N ALA A 818 12.85 10.49 11.76
CA ALA A 818 13.84 9.81 10.94
C ALA A 818 14.64 8.79 11.78
N TRP A 819 14.91 7.60 11.21
CA TRP A 819 15.65 6.54 11.89
C TRP A 819 17.05 6.96 12.37
N HIS A 820 17.74 7.82 11.60
CA HIS A 820 19.04 8.41 11.96
C HIS A 820 18.95 9.57 12.98
N SER A 821 17.79 9.78 13.62
CA SER A 821 17.65 10.77 14.70
C SER A 821 18.43 10.29 15.93
N PRO A 822 19.26 11.15 16.59
CA PRO A 822 20.03 10.74 17.76
C PRO A 822 19.19 10.14 18.90
N ALA A 823 17.92 10.55 19.02
CA ALA A 823 16.99 9.98 20.01
C ALA A 823 16.48 8.58 19.63
N VAL A 824 16.38 8.28 18.34
CA VAL A 824 16.02 6.95 17.81
C VAL A 824 17.22 6.02 17.90
N GLU A 825 18.40 6.48 17.47
CA GLU A 825 19.65 5.73 17.54
C GLU A 825 20.01 5.32 18.98
N GLU A 826 19.93 6.24 19.95
CA GLU A 826 20.20 5.89 21.37
C GLU A 826 19.16 4.91 21.92
N GLN A 827 17.87 5.04 21.57
CA GLN A 827 16.86 4.09 22.01
C GLN A 827 17.02 2.71 21.32
N LYS A 828 17.38 2.68 20.03
CA LYS A 828 17.71 1.47 19.27
C LYS A 828 18.91 0.74 19.89
N ARG A 829 19.98 1.48 20.19
CA ARG A 829 21.17 0.98 20.90
C ARG A 829 20.78 0.38 22.25
N LEU A 830 19.98 1.08 23.05
CA LEU A 830 19.56 0.60 24.37
C LEU A 830 18.71 -0.68 24.30
N LEU A 831 17.90 -0.85 23.25
CA LEU A 831 17.12 -2.07 23.01
C LEU A 831 18.00 -3.25 22.58
N LEU A 832 18.88 -3.04 21.59
CA LEU A 832 19.63 -4.13 20.96
C LEU A 832 20.90 -4.56 21.74
N THR A 833 21.62 -3.60 22.36
CA THR A 833 22.88 -3.89 23.09
C THR A 833 22.83 -3.57 24.59
N GLY A 834 21.76 -2.91 25.07
CA GLY A 834 21.61 -2.59 26.50
C GLY A 834 21.48 -3.81 27.42
N SER A 835 21.74 -3.60 28.71
CA SER A 835 21.60 -4.67 29.70
C SER A 835 20.13 -5.07 29.90
N ALA A 836 19.91 -6.30 30.38
CA ALA A 836 18.57 -6.78 30.74
C ALA A 836 17.87 -5.93 31.81
N LYS A 837 18.59 -5.03 32.51
CA LYS A 837 18.01 -4.08 33.46
C LYS A 837 17.51 -2.81 32.77
N GLU A 838 18.27 -2.29 31.81
CA GLU A 838 17.93 -1.08 31.05
C GLU A 838 16.77 -1.33 30.09
N VAL A 839 16.79 -2.42 29.33
CA VAL A 839 15.69 -2.83 28.43
C VAL A 839 14.37 -2.97 29.20
N ARG A 840 14.38 -3.65 30.36
CA ARG A 840 13.19 -3.78 31.22
C ARG A 840 12.75 -2.45 31.85
N ALA A 841 13.66 -1.51 32.09
CA ALA A 841 13.30 -0.16 32.55
C ALA A 841 12.60 0.63 31.42
N LEU A 842 13.15 0.60 30.20
CA LEU A 842 12.55 1.19 29.00
C LEU A 842 11.13 0.63 28.77
N TYR A 843 10.96 -0.70 28.81
CA TYR A 843 9.63 -1.31 28.65
C TYR A 843 8.66 -0.92 29.78
N LYS A 844 9.11 -0.84 31.04
CA LYS A 844 8.26 -0.38 32.14
C LYS A 844 7.79 1.07 31.93
N ASP A 845 8.69 1.97 31.54
CA ASP A 845 8.38 3.39 31.36
C ASP A 845 7.54 3.63 30.10
N TRP A 846 7.80 2.91 29.02
CA TRP A 846 6.96 2.94 27.80
C TRP A 846 5.55 2.42 28.09
N ARG A 847 5.40 1.24 28.71
CA ARG A 847 4.09 0.64 29.04
C ARG A 847 3.29 1.54 30.00
N SER A 848 3.98 2.24 30.91
CA SER A 848 3.38 3.25 31.79
C SER A 848 2.79 4.44 31.01
N ARG A 849 3.57 5.03 30.07
CA ARG A 849 3.09 6.11 29.18
C ARG A 849 1.93 5.62 28.31
N ALA A 850 2.09 4.46 27.68
CA ALA A 850 1.11 3.90 26.76
C ALA A 850 -0.23 3.59 27.43
N LYS A 851 -0.24 3.03 28.64
CA LYS A 851 -1.48 2.83 29.44
C LYS A 851 -2.19 4.16 29.73
N ALA A 852 -1.45 5.19 30.15
CA ALA A 852 -2.02 6.50 30.45
C ALA A 852 -2.63 7.15 29.20
N GLU A 853 -1.90 7.12 28.08
CA GLU A 853 -2.31 7.75 26.83
C GLU A 853 -3.47 7.01 26.15
N LEU A 854 -3.47 5.68 26.15
CA LEU A 854 -4.60 4.87 25.66
C LEU A 854 -5.87 5.17 26.48
N THR A 855 -5.75 5.26 27.81
CA THR A 855 -6.87 5.64 28.69
C THR A 855 -7.39 7.07 28.41
N ARG A 856 -6.51 7.98 27.96
CA ARG A 856 -6.87 9.34 27.54
C ARG A 856 -7.58 9.34 26.19
N CYS A 857 -7.00 8.70 25.18
CA CYS A 857 -7.54 8.63 23.83
C CYS A 857 -8.85 7.83 23.75
N TRP A 858 -9.05 6.80 24.57
CA TRP A 858 -10.31 6.05 24.60
C TRP A 858 -11.52 6.94 24.92
N LYS A 859 -11.39 7.85 25.90
CA LYS A 859 -12.44 8.83 26.23
C LYS A 859 -12.73 9.77 25.05
N MET A 860 -11.72 10.07 24.22
CA MET A 860 -11.89 10.85 23.00
C MET A 860 -12.58 10.05 21.89
N VAL A 861 -12.26 8.76 21.72
CA VAL A 861 -12.96 7.85 20.79
C VAL A 861 -14.44 7.77 21.18
N GLN A 862 -14.75 7.49 22.44
CA GLN A 862 -16.13 7.45 22.96
C GLN A 862 -16.90 8.76 22.72
N ALA A 863 -16.27 9.91 22.95
CA ALA A 863 -16.89 11.22 22.72
C ALA A 863 -17.07 11.55 21.23
N ARG A 864 -16.12 11.17 20.36
CA ARG A 864 -16.21 11.36 18.91
C ARG A 864 -17.27 10.46 18.28
N GLU A 865 -17.33 9.20 18.70
CA GLU A 865 -18.29 8.21 18.22
C GLU A 865 -19.73 8.65 18.51
N LYS A 866 -20.03 9.03 19.77
CA LYS A 866 -21.33 9.60 20.16
C LYS A 866 -21.69 10.85 19.36
N LYS A 867 -20.72 11.75 19.13
CA LYS A 867 -20.93 12.99 18.37
C LYS A 867 -21.16 12.75 16.88
N PHE A 868 -20.52 11.74 16.29
CA PHE A 868 -20.59 11.50 14.85
C PHE A 868 -21.83 10.68 14.46
N TYR A 869 -22.14 9.61 15.20
CA TYR A 869 -23.25 8.71 14.87
C TYR A 869 -24.57 9.07 15.56
N GLY A 870 -24.56 9.99 16.54
CA GLY A 870 -25.75 10.45 17.25
C GLY A 870 -26.52 9.27 17.86
N ASN A 871 -27.78 9.10 17.50
CA ASN A 871 -28.63 8.01 18.01
C ASN A 871 -28.21 6.62 17.54
N LYS A 872 -27.39 6.49 16.48
CA LYS A 872 -26.84 5.20 15.99
C LYS A 872 -25.51 4.82 16.67
N SER A 873 -25.11 5.57 17.70
CA SER A 873 -23.89 5.34 18.47
C SER A 873 -23.93 4.02 19.25
N TYR A 874 -22.88 3.22 19.10
CA TYR A 874 -22.62 2.02 19.91
C TYR A 874 -22.70 2.33 21.41
N PHE A 875 -22.11 3.45 21.84
CA PHE A 875 -22.12 3.89 23.24
C PHE A 875 -23.42 4.61 23.67
N HIS A 876 -24.41 4.76 22.80
CA HIS A 876 -25.80 5.05 23.17
C HIS A 876 -26.60 3.74 23.30
N HIS A 877 -26.63 2.89 22.28
CA HIS A 877 -27.31 1.59 22.34
C HIS A 877 -26.88 0.76 23.57
N LYS A 878 -25.57 0.72 23.87
CA LYS A 878 -25.04 0.04 25.06
C LYS A 878 -25.48 0.69 26.38
N ALA A 879 -25.62 2.01 26.43
CA ALA A 879 -26.05 2.74 27.63
C ALA A 879 -27.55 2.55 27.92
N ASP A 880 -28.36 2.44 26.87
CA ASP A 880 -29.80 2.19 26.96
C ASP A 880 -30.14 0.72 27.32
N GLY A 881 -29.13 -0.16 27.39
CA GLY A 881 -29.30 -1.58 27.65
C GLY A 881 -29.94 -2.35 26.48
N ALA A 882 -30.00 -1.75 25.29
CA ALA A 882 -30.54 -2.39 24.10
C ALA A 882 -29.66 -3.57 23.69
N VAL A 883 -30.27 -4.73 23.42
CA VAL A 883 -29.59 -5.83 22.73
C VAL A 883 -29.26 -5.34 21.32
N ILE A 884 -27.97 -5.20 21.02
CA ILE A 884 -27.50 -4.73 19.72
C ILE A 884 -27.70 -5.88 18.72
N ASP A 885 -28.78 -5.81 17.94
CA ASP A 885 -29.01 -6.73 16.84
C ASP A 885 -28.12 -6.38 15.65
N LEU A 886 -26.94 -7.01 15.61
CA LEU A 886 -25.96 -6.89 14.52
C LEU A 886 -26.43 -7.51 13.18
N THR A 887 -27.67 -7.99 13.10
CA THR A 887 -28.27 -8.59 11.89
C THR A 887 -29.33 -7.71 11.22
N ALA A 888 -29.68 -6.56 11.80
CA ALA A 888 -30.62 -5.62 11.21
C ALA A 888 -29.97 -4.78 10.09
N ASP A 889 -30.41 -4.98 8.83
CA ASP A 889 -29.97 -4.22 7.65
C ASP A 889 -30.49 -2.76 7.68
N ASP A 890 -29.78 -1.91 8.42
CA ASP A 890 -30.15 -0.53 8.72
C ASP A 890 -29.83 0.45 7.56
N GLU A 891 -30.79 1.33 7.21
CA GLU A 891 -30.88 2.01 5.91
C GLU A 891 -29.63 2.82 5.47
N VAL A 892 -29.43 2.91 4.14
CA VAL A 892 -28.24 3.49 3.52
C VAL A 892 -28.06 4.98 3.83
N PHE A 893 -26.86 5.35 4.30
CA PHE A 893 -26.38 6.74 4.24
C PHE A 893 -26.29 7.17 2.77
N THR A 894 -27.29 7.91 2.27
CA THR A 894 -27.09 8.83 1.15
C THR A 894 -26.33 10.06 1.65
N ASP A 895 -25.46 10.63 0.81
CA ASP A 895 -24.40 11.53 1.25
C ASP A 895 -24.86 12.73 2.09
N VAL A 896 -24.09 13.05 3.13
CA VAL A 896 -24.32 14.20 4.04
C VAL A 896 -23.95 15.54 3.35
N ALA A 897 -23.84 15.57 2.02
CA ALA A 897 -23.50 16.73 1.21
C ALA A 897 -24.54 17.86 1.31
N ASP A 898 -25.83 17.50 1.36
CA ASP A 898 -26.93 18.47 1.25
C ASP A 898 -27.18 19.30 2.52
N THR A 899 -26.74 18.85 3.70
CA THR A 899 -26.93 19.58 4.98
C THR A 899 -26.21 20.94 5.07
N LYS A 900 -25.39 21.31 4.06
CA LYS A 900 -24.90 22.70 3.90
C LYS A 900 -25.95 23.67 3.33
N ALA A 901 -27.01 23.19 2.69
CA ALA A 901 -28.09 24.05 2.18
C ALA A 901 -28.99 24.58 3.31
N ASP A 902 -29.39 23.71 4.26
CA ASP A 902 -30.39 24.06 5.28
C ASP A 902 -29.91 25.07 6.33
N MET A 903 -28.60 25.28 6.47
CA MET A 903 -28.06 26.37 7.30
C MET A 903 -28.08 27.74 6.59
N ALA A 904 -28.36 27.80 5.29
CA ALA A 904 -28.40 29.05 4.51
C ALA A 904 -29.81 29.69 4.47
N GLU A 905 -30.89 28.90 4.52
CA GLU A 905 -32.27 29.44 4.56
C GLU A 905 -32.70 29.88 5.98
N GLY A 906 -31.98 30.85 6.54
CA GLY A 906 -32.34 31.57 7.77
C GLY A 906 -33.58 32.47 7.60
N LYS A 907 -34.74 31.91 7.24
CA LYS A 907 -36.01 32.63 7.09
C LYS A 907 -36.48 33.16 8.44
N GLY A 908 -36.19 34.45 8.68
CA GLY A 908 -36.50 35.12 9.94
C GLY A 908 -37.99 35.08 10.28
N LYS A 909 -38.34 34.43 11.39
CA LYS A 909 -39.67 34.56 11.99
C LYS A 909 -39.80 35.93 12.65
N THR A 910 -40.60 36.79 12.04
CA THR A 910 -41.07 38.04 12.67
C THR A 910 -41.78 37.71 13.98
N VAL A 911 -41.29 38.24 15.09
CA VAL A 911 -41.96 38.10 16.40
C VAL A 911 -43.04 39.18 16.50
N GLU A 912 -44.28 38.83 16.15
CA GLU A 912 -45.43 39.64 16.56
C GLU A 912 -45.62 39.57 18.07
N ARG A 913 -46.01 40.69 18.69
CA ARG A 913 -45.92 40.91 20.14
C ARG A 913 -47.24 41.40 20.72
N ALA A 914 -48.14 40.44 20.97
CA ALA A 914 -49.34 40.60 21.79
C ALA A 914 -49.70 39.23 22.40
N GLY A 915 -50.18 39.11 23.63
CA GLY A 915 -50.39 40.13 24.68
C GLY A 915 -50.86 39.46 25.98
N CYS A 916 -50.83 40.22 27.08
CA CYS A 916 -50.80 39.74 28.49
C CYS A 916 -49.45 39.12 28.90
#